data_AF-A0A7X7MBQ0-F1
#
_entry.id   AF-A0A7X7MBQ0-F1
#
_cell.length_a   1.000
_cell.length_b   1.000
_cell.length_c   1.000
_cell.angle_alpha   90.00
_cell.angle_beta   90.00
_cell.angle_gamma   90.00
#
_symmetry.space_group_name_H-M   'P 1'
#
loop_
_entity.id
_entity.type
_entity.pdbx_description
1 polymer ?
#
loop_
_entity_poly.entity_id
_entity_poly.type
_entity_poly.pdbx_seq_one_letter_code
_entity_poly.pdbx_strand_id
1 'polypeptide(L)'
;MKHIPLLSTCLFGALAVHAAIVPVSVTKGELVPAPKFDTARFTVTRPSETIAVPLDGWRITWPLGEADAATATSGVSVVKTNAIIRGSVTPALRIELTRGYYPDGSRPVVQLDWPFSAETHNILSFTARVEVPEGLSPVIGDSPHIRTGMPSAFFERNFDEFGVAVHDVGYAWMACGVPTTHFRWHVMPATRTADGFEDFQWDMKYEDYSSNKSFVRDHARGFAIVYDTRKIPDGKKVVITFAAPTVSSGAHLTPSQPERYAAWTNYVAAYKPDYSDSSTYLLPPETGRLAKPLPLARGGKAAAEIIVDLSDALFLENWFPTNTEWTTELLQVRGYEVDCARFAAYELADWLGKVTGGDFPVLLAPSGEKRTRIYLGAPFAKRSFAADLKALAAGGATDGYAIRGKDGDIYIFGARPAGTLNGCYAFVENNTDLIWAFANDPDGTLYTVNPDLDAVWGDVLSKPAFIQRGWGFAEGEWKRHNAVNFSGDYDKGQFHTQGGHFLCSQYYDNSAGIRRYNAMINGRRARGWSEWIMLACLADPDYIGHAVEFVPGISDLIYHTPVHCIIGQDDNYGYCECPLCTAPIVAEDGEVLTPQSNYADYYGAWFYTYLNKVDDLIQARWPGFRTGTFAYFANAPYPRIKVNKTIFPRLCTYVRKAQNEPIFAPVNQHWWKIYNDWVKHGHGPNIMLYDYFGLGFYLKPKAEVLKFDLQAQRDIGILRTYTEGGGYNEYMGVADERWCMARLAWDPDLDVEQLHRYFNRRAYREAAPWIDKFRGTIRENFYKHFHLGIDFEDENRAIPVMIENLGLAAELHGYLDKARAAVKHPQAKLFVEKLIKDYDAYMAGDWKAVRASRRAPMPKDAPRPPTIADELFETNRVAALALAKRGEKRAALAAMEKLVADRRIPRGKYNSALVSQIFPALVGAAPSVTAADVLAFYRRHCQPGTTRALGVNSDRGLGGEIRRLADAFAARGDVDGVVLLYDEYAMWDGDVTPIAYRASRATAKIDYLRGVKRGPWVKAFAARAEAEKPAWIALLRKASVSEGKPDSRGTFLLRIYDEEKDGMSEAEREAAVDHVLMDDFMSCPVRYEASKRIPGAHVQGGGSVTNWYAIEDHVIRAVADSDWSYLYRTCYSRSSWNDLRLNAICDMAALARKAGRLDVARSILDRGAPLLGYYAGMSMKEPNASPGEVEKRVKKLDDEMEQCGTKRR
;
A
#
# COMPACT_ATOMS: atom_id res chain seq x y z
N MET A 1 -16.33 -19.99 -1.03
CA MET A 1 -17.61 -19.36 -0.66
C MET A 1 -17.46 -17.86 -0.88
N LYS A 2 -18.50 -17.19 -1.39
CA LYS A 2 -18.45 -15.79 -1.86
C LYS A 2 -18.17 -14.84 -0.69
N HIS A 3 -17.04 -14.14 -0.71
CA HIS A 3 -16.84 -12.91 0.05
C HIS A 3 -16.31 -11.81 -0.89
N ILE A 4 -17.23 -11.23 -1.67
CA ILE A 4 -17.26 -9.77 -1.89
C ILE A 4 -17.21 -9.13 -0.49
N PRO A 5 -16.58 -7.96 -0.26
CA PRO A 5 -16.42 -7.34 1.06
C PRO A 5 -17.74 -7.30 1.83
N LEU A 6 -18.02 -8.38 2.57
CA LEU A 6 -19.24 -8.58 3.32
C LEU A 6 -19.19 -7.76 4.61
N LEU A 7 -18.00 -7.30 4.98
CA LEU A 7 -17.79 -6.24 5.98
C LEU A 7 -18.43 -4.91 5.58
N SER A 8 -18.75 -4.66 4.31
CA SER A 8 -19.46 -3.43 3.93
C SER A 8 -20.94 -3.62 3.61
N THR A 9 -21.49 -4.83 3.48
CA THR A 9 -22.91 -5.00 3.09
C THR A 9 -23.78 -5.75 4.10
N CYS A 10 -23.23 -6.63 4.94
CA CYS A 10 -23.98 -7.20 6.07
C CYS A 10 -24.01 -6.27 7.30
N LEU A 11 -23.36 -5.11 7.20
CA LEU A 11 -23.34 -4.06 8.23
C LEU A 11 -24.44 -3.01 8.05
N PHE A 12 -25.26 -3.12 7.01
CA PHE A 12 -26.28 -2.11 6.65
C PHE A 12 -27.69 -2.36 7.21
N GLY A 13 -27.83 -3.18 8.26
CA GLY A 13 -29.14 -3.32 8.90
C GLY A 13 -29.11 -4.21 10.13
N ALA A 14 -28.62 -3.68 11.25
CA ALA A 14 -29.04 -4.02 12.63
C ALA A 14 -28.07 -3.38 13.64
N LEU A 15 -28.15 -2.05 13.80
CA LEU A 15 -27.60 -1.38 14.98
C LEU A 15 -28.70 -0.49 15.56
N ALA A 16 -29.69 -1.13 16.14
CA ALA A 16 -30.33 -0.60 17.34
C ALA A 16 -29.79 -1.44 18.50
N VAL A 17 -28.53 -1.22 18.88
CA VAL A 17 -28.12 -1.58 20.25
C VAL A 17 -28.96 -0.69 21.15
N HIS A 18 -29.67 -1.31 22.08
CA HIS A 18 -30.59 -0.62 22.97
C HIS A 18 -29.84 0.47 23.73
N ALA A 19 -30.06 1.73 23.33
CA ALA A 19 -29.52 2.93 23.96
C ALA A 19 -30.16 3.14 25.34
N ALA A 20 -29.71 2.35 26.31
CA ALA A 20 -29.86 2.66 27.72
C ALA A 20 -28.45 2.74 28.31
N ILE A 21 -28.17 3.83 29.02
CA ILE A 21 -26.93 3.98 29.80
C ILE A 21 -26.80 2.74 30.70
N VAL A 22 -25.71 1.99 30.53
CA VAL A 22 -25.45 0.79 31.33
C VAL A 22 -24.55 1.19 32.48
N PRO A 23 -24.88 0.84 33.73
CA PRO A 23 -24.02 1.17 34.87
C PRO A 23 -22.70 0.40 34.80
N VAL A 24 -21.64 0.99 35.35
CA VAL A 24 -20.36 0.33 35.61
C VAL A 24 -20.59 -0.95 36.42
N SER A 25 -20.05 -2.06 35.94
CA SER A 25 -20.11 -3.35 36.60
C SER A 25 -19.25 -3.34 37.87
N VAL A 26 -19.68 -4.09 38.89
CA VAL A 26 -18.93 -4.28 40.13
C VAL A 26 -18.76 -5.77 40.36
N THR A 27 -17.53 -6.21 40.60
CA THR A 27 -17.25 -7.62 40.89
C THR A 27 -17.75 -7.98 42.28
N LYS A 28 -18.61 -9.01 42.37
CA LYS A 28 -19.14 -9.54 43.63
C LYS A 28 -19.22 -11.06 43.55
N GLY A 29 -18.84 -11.76 44.61
CA GLY A 29 -18.97 -13.20 44.69
C GLY A 29 -18.25 -13.78 45.91
N GLU A 30 -18.14 -15.10 45.95
CA GLU A 30 -17.45 -15.83 47.02
C GLU A 30 -15.93 -15.63 46.89
N LEU A 31 -15.29 -15.20 47.98
CA LEU A 31 -13.84 -15.13 48.08
C LEU A 31 -13.24 -16.53 48.19
N VAL A 32 -12.28 -16.84 47.33
CA VAL A 32 -11.59 -18.12 47.29
C VAL A 32 -10.07 -17.92 47.30
N PRO A 33 -9.27 -18.95 47.64
CA PRO A 33 -7.82 -18.86 47.52
C PRO A 33 -7.40 -18.49 46.10
N ALA A 34 -6.40 -17.59 45.99
CA ALA A 34 -5.89 -17.18 44.70
C ALA A 34 -5.31 -18.37 43.91
N PRO A 35 -5.49 -18.41 42.58
CA PRO A 35 -4.81 -19.39 41.74
C PRO A 35 -3.29 -19.18 41.82
N LYS A 36 -2.53 -20.22 41.45
CA LYS A 36 -1.07 -20.10 41.38
C LYS A 36 -0.69 -19.25 40.17
N PHE A 37 -0.29 -18.01 40.39
CA PHE A 37 0.24 -17.15 39.32
C PHE A 37 1.67 -17.55 38.95
N ASP A 38 1.96 -17.56 37.65
CA ASP A 38 3.33 -17.69 37.15
C ASP A 38 4.10 -16.38 37.40
N THR A 39 4.99 -16.38 38.39
CA THR A 39 5.77 -15.20 38.77
C THR A 39 6.77 -14.75 37.70
N ALA A 40 7.03 -15.56 36.66
CA ALA A 40 7.78 -15.12 35.49
C ALA A 40 6.93 -14.25 34.55
N ARG A 41 5.61 -14.39 34.57
CA ARG A 41 4.65 -13.63 33.74
C ARG A 41 3.98 -12.49 34.51
N PHE A 42 3.62 -12.73 35.76
CA PHE A 42 2.78 -11.84 36.56
C PHE A 42 3.55 -11.21 37.72
N THR A 43 3.33 -9.92 37.92
CA THR A 43 3.66 -9.21 39.15
C THR A 43 2.43 -9.24 40.06
N VAL A 44 2.61 -9.72 41.30
CA VAL A 44 1.53 -9.81 42.30
C VAL A 44 1.75 -8.76 43.37
N THR A 45 0.76 -7.88 43.52
CA THR A 45 0.66 -6.85 44.56
C THR A 45 -0.30 -7.30 45.66
N ARG A 46 -0.07 -6.86 46.92
CA ARG A 46 -0.93 -7.20 48.06
C ARG A 46 -1.60 -5.94 48.63
N PRO A 47 -2.87 -6.01 49.07
CA PRO A 47 -3.74 -7.20 49.09
C PRO A 47 -4.23 -7.59 47.68
N SER A 48 -4.48 -8.89 47.48
CA SER A 48 -5.10 -9.45 46.26
C SER A 48 -6.40 -10.13 46.65
N GLU A 49 -7.47 -9.93 45.88
CA GLU A 49 -8.75 -10.61 46.08
C GLU A 49 -9.02 -11.55 44.90
N THR A 50 -9.51 -12.76 45.19
CA THR A 50 -9.92 -13.72 44.16
C THR A 50 -11.35 -14.13 44.43
N ILE A 51 -12.18 -14.01 43.39
CA ILE A 51 -13.61 -14.29 43.44
C ILE A 51 -13.92 -15.47 42.51
N ALA A 52 -14.69 -16.44 43.00
CA ALA A 52 -15.16 -17.55 42.20
C ALA A 52 -16.21 -17.10 41.17
N VAL A 53 -16.05 -17.53 39.92
CA VAL A 53 -17.07 -17.42 38.88
C VAL A 53 -18.03 -18.60 39.04
N PRO A 54 -19.35 -18.40 39.05
CA PRO A 54 -20.30 -19.49 39.28
C PRO A 54 -20.30 -20.50 38.12
N LEU A 55 -20.39 -21.78 38.46
CA LEU A 55 -20.66 -22.86 37.49
C LEU A 55 -22.15 -22.99 37.16
N ASP A 56 -23.03 -22.40 37.99
CA ASP A 56 -24.47 -22.36 37.72
C ASP A 56 -24.81 -21.16 36.82
N GLY A 57 -25.82 -21.31 35.96
CA GLY A 57 -26.33 -20.24 35.09
C GLY A 57 -25.79 -20.24 33.65
N TRP A 58 -24.81 -21.09 33.33
CA TRP A 58 -24.32 -21.27 31.95
C TRP A 58 -25.40 -21.90 31.07
N ARG A 59 -25.67 -21.27 29.92
CA ARG A 59 -26.75 -21.69 29.01
C ARG A 59 -26.37 -21.46 27.55
N ILE A 60 -26.99 -22.21 26.65
CA ILE A 60 -26.82 -22.00 25.21
C ILE A 60 -27.69 -20.81 24.78
N THR A 61 -27.11 -19.86 24.08
CA THR A 61 -27.80 -18.65 23.61
C THR A 61 -27.51 -18.37 22.13
N TRP A 62 -28.36 -17.56 21.51
CA TRP A 62 -28.23 -17.07 20.14
C TRP A 62 -28.22 -15.53 20.12
N PRO A 63 -27.09 -14.87 20.43
CA PRO A 63 -27.06 -13.43 20.70
C PRO A 63 -27.52 -12.53 19.54
N LEU A 64 -27.44 -13.02 18.29
CA LEU A 64 -27.86 -12.29 17.09
C LEU A 64 -29.22 -12.77 16.53
N GLY A 65 -29.96 -13.58 17.29
CA GLY A 65 -31.24 -14.16 16.90
C GLY A 65 -31.12 -15.56 16.28
N GLU A 66 -32.18 -16.37 16.42
CA GLU A 66 -32.24 -17.72 15.84
C GLU A 66 -32.39 -17.65 14.31
N ALA A 67 -31.64 -18.50 13.58
CA ALA A 67 -31.97 -18.80 12.19
C ALA A 67 -33.34 -19.50 12.14
N ASP A 68 -34.18 -19.22 11.13
CA ASP A 68 -35.54 -19.78 10.95
C ASP A 68 -35.77 -21.08 11.73
N ALA A 69 -36.53 -20.97 12.83
CA ALA A 69 -36.53 -21.84 14.01
C ALA A 69 -37.05 -23.29 13.81
N ALA A 70 -37.15 -23.80 12.58
CA ALA A 70 -37.68 -25.15 12.32
C ALA A 70 -36.63 -26.27 12.31
N THR A 71 -35.34 -25.96 12.04
CA THR A 71 -34.31 -27.02 11.83
C THR A 71 -32.93 -26.75 12.43
N ALA A 72 -32.71 -25.60 13.09
CA ALA A 72 -31.40 -25.25 13.61
C ALA A 72 -31.06 -26.03 14.89
N THR A 73 -29.89 -26.66 14.96
CA THR A 73 -29.39 -27.31 16.18
C THR A 73 -27.98 -26.86 16.51
N SER A 74 -27.72 -26.53 17.77
CA SER A 74 -26.39 -26.06 18.20
C SER A 74 -25.34 -27.15 18.16
N GLY A 75 -25.73 -28.41 18.38
CA GLY A 75 -24.80 -29.50 18.64
C GLY A 75 -24.05 -29.35 19.97
N VAL A 76 -24.56 -28.54 20.90
CA VAL A 76 -23.94 -28.27 22.21
C VAL A 76 -24.83 -28.79 23.34
N SER A 77 -24.23 -29.42 24.34
CA SER A 77 -24.86 -29.76 25.63
C SER A 77 -23.95 -29.36 26.79
N VAL A 78 -24.52 -28.79 27.86
CA VAL A 78 -23.77 -28.30 29.02
C VAL A 78 -24.25 -29.03 30.26
N VAL A 79 -23.34 -29.72 30.96
CA VAL A 79 -23.64 -30.54 32.14
C VAL A 79 -22.71 -30.19 33.28
N LYS A 80 -23.25 -29.90 34.46
CA LYS A 80 -22.46 -29.77 35.70
C LYS A 80 -22.05 -31.16 36.18
N THR A 81 -20.77 -31.35 36.47
CA THR A 81 -20.19 -32.63 36.89
C THR A 81 -19.07 -32.40 37.91
N ASN A 82 -18.42 -33.48 38.36
CA ASN A 82 -17.17 -33.43 39.10
C ASN A 82 -16.05 -34.02 38.24
N ALA A 83 -14.90 -33.35 38.22
CA ALA A 83 -13.67 -33.82 37.58
C ALA A 83 -12.60 -34.07 38.63
N ILE A 84 -11.76 -35.09 38.43
CA ILE A 84 -10.54 -35.26 39.23
C ILE A 84 -9.46 -34.41 38.57
N ILE A 85 -8.95 -33.44 39.30
CA ILE A 85 -7.88 -32.53 38.86
C ILE A 85 -6.81 -32.56 39.95
N ARG A 86 -5.58 -32.98 39.59
CA ARG A 86 -4.45 -33.07 40.55
C ARG A 86 -4.80 -33.92 41.79
N GLY A 87 -5.55 -35.01 41.56
CA GLY A 87 -6.00 -35.92 42.62
C GLY A 87 -7.15 -35.41 43.49
N SER A 88 -7.68 -34.21 43.23
CA SER A 88 -8.79 -33.61 43.99
C SER A 88 -10.08 -33.60 43.17
N VAL A 89 -11.21 -33.96 43.80
CA VAL A 89 -12.54 -33.87 43.19
C VAL A 89 -12.97 -32.40 43.13
N THR A 90 -13.10 -31.87 41.92
CA THR A 90 -13.39 -30.46 41.65
C THR A 90 -14.67 -30.32 40.83
N PRO A 91 -15.65 -29.50 41.25
CA PRO A 91 -16.81 -29.19 40.42
C PRO A 91 -16.40 -28.59 39.06
N ALA A 92 -17.05 -29.04 38.00
CA ALA A 92 -16.71 -28.67 36.63
C ALA A 92 -17.96 -28.58 35.74
N LEU A 93 -17.85 -27.83 34.65
CA LEU A 93 -18.76 -27.88 33.51
C LEU A 93 -18.18 -28.80 32.45
N ARG A 94 -18.99 -29.76 32.01
CA ARG A 94 -18.71 -30.62 30.87
C ARG A 94 -19.56 -30.14 29.70
N ILE A 95 -18.91 -29.60 28.68
CA ILE A 95 -19.53 -29.13 27.45
C ILE A 95 -19.30 -30.20 26.39
N GLU A 96 -20.36 -30.89 26.00
CA GLU A 96 -20.34 -31.91 24.95
C GLU A 96 -20.71 -31.29 23.60
N LEU A 97 -19.86 -31.50 22.60
CA LEU A 97 -19.95 -30.88 21.28
C LEU A 97 -20.07 -31.95 20.19
N THR A 98 -21.17 -31.93 19.45
CA THR A 98 -21.46 -32.75 18.26
C THR A 98 -21.77 -31.85 17.07
N ARG A 99 -21.94 -32.39 15.86
CA ARG A 99 -22.26 -31.57 14.68
C ARG A 99 -23.51 -30.70 14.89
N GLY A 100 -23.33 -29.39 14.75
CA GLY A 100 -24.45 -28.42 14.69
C GLY A 100 -24.89 -28.15 13.25
N TYR A 101 -26.15 -27.74 13.09
CA TYR A 101 -26.73 -27.34 11.80
C TYR A 101 -27.31 -25.92 11.94
N TYR A 102 -26.53 -24.91 11.58
CA TYR A 102 -26.91 -23.49 11.62
C TYR A 102 -26.12 -22.67 10.57
N PRO A 103 -26.62 -21.49 10.13
CA PRO A 103 -25.96 -20.68 9.11
C PRO A 103 -24.67 -19.98 9.62
N ASP A 104 -23.84 -19.50 8.70
CA ASP A 104 -22.54 -18.85 8.99
C ASP A 104 -22.62 -17.57 9.85
N GLY A 105 -23.77 -16.89 9.90
CA GLY A 105 -23.92 -15.55 10.48
C GLY A 105 -24.54 -15.46 11.88
N SER A 106 -25.05 -16.55 12.45
CA SER A 106 -25.60 -16.58 13.81
C SER A 106 -25.21 -17.88 14.49
N ARG A 107 -24.13 -17.84 15.29
CA ARG A 107 -23.59 -19.02 15.99
C ARG A 107 -24.15 -19.09 17.41
N PRO A 108 -24.46 -20.30 17.92
CA PRO A 108 -24.78 -20.46 19.33
C PRO A 108 -23.53 -20.28 20.18
N VAL A 109 -23.68 -19.74 21.39
CA VAL A 109 -22.60 -19.62 22.38
C VAL A 109 -23.06 -20.15 23.73
N VAL A 110 -22.12 -20.67 24.52
CA VAL A 110 -22.36 -21.09 25.91
C VAL A 110 -22.06 -19.90 26.81
N GLN A 111 -23.10 -19.22 27.28
CA GLN A 111 -23.01 -17.90 27.94
C GLN A 111 -23.40 -17.99 29.42
N LEU A 112 -22.69 -17.21 30.24
CA LEU A 112 -23.01 -16.91 31.63
C LEU A 112 -23.19 -15.40 31.77
N ASP A 113 -24.38 -14.95 32.20
CA ASP A 113 -24.55 -13.57 32.65
C ASP A 113 -24.10 -13.44 34.10
N TRP A 114 -23.00 -12.75 34.31
CA TRP A 114 -22.43 -12.48 35.62
C TRP A 114 -21.62 -11.19 35.53
N PRO A 115 -22.25 -10.02 35.78
CA PRO A 115 -21.58 -8.74 35.64
C PRO A 115 -20.37 -8.62 36.57
N PHE A 116 -19.24 -8.18 36.05
CA PHE A 116 -18.01 -7.97 36.80
C PHE A 116 -17.18 -6.83 36.19
N SER A 117 -16.21 -6.30 36.92
CA SER A 117 -15.28 -5.29 36.39
C SER A 117 -13.91 -5.90 36.12
N ALA A 118 -13.56 -6.02 34.84
CA ALA A 118 -12.22 -6.40 34.40
C ALA A 118 -11.18 -5.28 34.58
N GLU A 119 -11.60 -4.08 34.99
CA GLU A 119 -10.68 -3.01 35.40
C GLU A 119 -10.13 -3.21 36.82
N THR A 120 -10.93 -3.81 37.71
CA THR A 120 -10.54 -4.07 39.10
C THR A 120 -10.09 -5.52 39.33
N HIS A 121 -10.78 -6.48 38.70
CA HIS A 121 -10.49 -7.91 38.75
C HIS A 121 -10.12 -8.40 37.35
N ASN A 122 -8.92 -8.05 36.92
CA ASN A 122 -8.45 -8.16 35.54
C ASN A 122 -7.92 -9.55 35.16
N ILE A 123 -7.65 -10.45 36.11
CA ILE A 123 -7.11 -11.77 35.79
C ILE A 123 -8.22 -12.82 35.77
N LEU A 124 -8.54 -13.34 34.58
CA LEU A 124 -9.39 -14.53 34.42
C LEU A 124 -8.51 -15.78 34.52
N SER A 125 -8.86 -16.71 35.41
CA SER A 125 -8.16 -17.99 35.57
C SER A 125 -9.14 -19.14 35.64
N PHE A 126 -8.82 -20.25 34.97
CA PHE A 126 -9.55 -21.52 35.10
C PHE A 126 -8.65 -22.67 34.67
N THR A 127 -9.08 -23.90 34.95
CA THR A 127 -8.40 -25.11 34.50
C THR A 127 -9.33 -25.87 33.55
N ALA A 128 -8.83 -26.27 32.38
CA ALA A 128 -9.65 -27.00 31.40
C ALA A 128 -8.89 -28.11 30.67
N ARG A 129 -9.66 -29.05 30.11
CA ARG A 129 -9.20 -30.14 29.25
C ARG A 129 -10.10 -30.24 28.02
N VAL A 130 -9.50 -30.37 26.84
CA VAL A 130 -10.22 -30.63 25.58
C VAL A 130 -9.95 -32.06 25.13
N GLU A 131 -10.99 -32.88 25.05
CA GLU A 131 -10.92 -34.26 24.58
C GLU A 131 -11.32 -34.32 23.11
N VAL A 132 -10.32 -34.55 22.26
CA VAL A 132 -10.51 -34.71 20.80
C VAL A 132 -10.45 -36.20 20.45
N PRO A 133 -11.48 -36.77 19.81
CA PRO A 133 -11.45 -38.14 19.33
C PRO A 133 -10.28 -38.42 18.39
N GLU A 134 -9.73 -39.62 18.49
CA GLU A 134 -8.70 -40.10 17.58
C GLU A 134 -9.15 -39.99 16.10
N GLY A 135 -8.23 -39.52 15.26
CA GLY A 135 -8.45 -39.31 13.82
C GLY A 135 -9.09 -37.96 13.44
N LEU A 136 -9.43 -37.09 14.39
CA LEU A 136 -9.81 -35.69 14.07
C LEU A 136 -8.58 -34.79 14.00
N SER A 137 -8.46 -34.04 12.89
CA SER A 137 -7.39 -33.08 12.64
C SER A 137 -7.94 -31.91 11.80
N PRO A 138 -7.35 -30.69 11.90
CA PRO A 138 -6.12 -30.34 12.62
C PRO A 138 -6.31 -30.13 14.13
N VAL A 139 -5.20 -30.23 14.87
CA VAL A 139 -5.05 -29.85 16.28
C VAL A 139 -3.84 -28.91 16.41
N ILE A 140 -3.87 -27.96 17.35
CA ILE A 140 -2.77 -27.03 17.63
C ILE A 140 -1.68 -27.73 18.45
N GLY A 141 -2.08 -28.53 19.44
CA GLY A 141 -1.17 -29.13 20.42
C GLY A 141 -0.42 -28.06 21.22
N ASP A 142 0.91 -28.20 21.28
CA ASP A 142 1.81 -27.30 22.01
C ASP A 142 2.42 -26.19 21.13
N SER A 143 1.98 -26.06 19.88
CA SER A 143 2.47 -25.05 18.94
C SER A 143 2.15 -23.63 19.44
N PRO A 144 3.13 -22.71 19.51
CA PRO A 144 2.88 -21.32 19.85
C PRO A 144 1.95 -20.64 18.82
N HIS A 145 1.03 -19.81 19.32
CA HIS A 145 0.15 -19.05 18.44
C HIS A 145 0.88 -17.90 17.73
N ILE A 146 0.39 -17.58 16.53
CA ILE A 146 0.79 -16.38 15.79
C ILE A 146 0.14 -15.15 16.42
N ARG A 147 0.96 -14.29 17.03
CA ARG A 147 0.52 -13.07 17.72
C ARG A 147 0.33 -11.85 16.80
N THR A 148 0.52 -12.01 15.50
CA THR A 148 0.65 -10.93 14.52
C THR A 148 -0.46 -10.96 13.46
N GLY A 149 -1.73 -10.95 13.91
CA GLY A 149 -2.88 -10.65 13.04
C GLY A 149 -3.50 -11.82 12.27
N MET A 150 -3.49 -13.04 12.82
CA MET A 150 -4.28 -14.14 12.24
C MET A 150 -5.79 -13.98 12.53
N PRO A 151 -6.68 -14.32 11.57
CA PRO A 151 -8.12 -14.21 11.77
C PRO A 151 -8.61 -15.30 12.73
N SER A 152 -9.66 -15.03 13.50
CA SER A 152 -10.21 -16.00 14.46
C SER A 152 -10.57 -17.34 13.83
N ALA A 153 -10.99 -17.35 12.56
CA ALA A 153 -11.26 -18.55 11.78
C ALA A 153 -10.04 -19.51 11.66
N PHE A 154 -8.80 -18.99 11.72
CA PHE A 154 -7.58 -19.80 11.73
C PHE A 154 -7.45 -20.61 13.01
N PHE A 155 -7.79 -20.03 14.17
CA PHE A 155 -7.72 -20.72 15.46
C PHE A 155 -8.91 -21.67 15.64
N GLU A 156 -10.10 -21.21 15.29
CA GLU A 156 -11.37 -21.96 15.35
C GLU A 156 -11.40 -23.21 14.49
N ARG A 157 -10.50 -23.39 13.52
CA ARG A 157 -10.46 -24.63 12.70
C ARG A 157 -9.96 -25.85 13.48
N ASN A 158 -9.19 -25.65 14.56
CA ASN A 158 -8.57 -26.74 15.31
C ASN A 158 -9.56 -27.37 16.29
N PHE A 159 -9.49 -28.68 16.48
CA PHE A 159 -10.45 -29.42 17.31
C PHE A 159 -10.15 -29.35 18.81
N ASP A 160 -8.90 -29.04 19.19
CA ASP A 160 -8.39 -28.96 20.56
C ASP A 160 -8.35 -27.52 21.12
N GLU A 161 -9.12 -26.62 20.51
CA GLU A 161 -9.16 -25.19 20.79
C GLU A 161 -10.61 -24.69 20.86
N PHE A 162 -10.85 -23.67 21.71
CA PHE A 162 -12.14 -23.00 21.82
C PHE A 162 -11.98 -21.52 22.16
N GLY A 163 -12.94 -20.71 21.72
CA GLY A 163 -12.99 -19.28 22.00
C GLY A 163 -13.44 -18.97 23.43
N VAL A 164 -12.79 -17.99 24.05
CA VAL A 164 -13.13 -17.41 25.35
C VAL A 164 -13.45 -15.94 25.12
N ALA A 165 -14.67 -15.51 25.47
CA ALA A 165 -15.13 -14.15 25.25
C ALA A 165 -15.76 -13.54 26.50
N VAL A 166 -15.69 -12.22 26.57
CA VAL A 166 -16.50 -11.41 27.49
C VAL A 166 -17.53 -10.68 26.64
N HIS A 167 -18.80 -10.72 27.04
CA HIS A 167 -19.85 -9.94 26.38
C HIS A 167 -20.17 -8.68 27.18
N ASP A 168 -20.42 -7.58 26.48
CA ASP A 168 -20.57 -6.25 27.06
C ASP A 168 -21.75 -5.48 26.40
N VAL A 169 -21.65 -4.16 26.34
CA VAL A 169 -22.64 -3.25 25.72
C VAL A 169 -22.50 -3.14 24.19
N GLY A 170 -21.46 -3.75 23.61
CA GLY A 170 -21.14 -3.69 22.19
C GLY A 170 -21.87 -4.73 21.34
N TYR A 171 -21.45 -4.83 20.08
CA TYR A 171 -21.92 -5.86 19.16
C TYR A 171 -21.44 -7.25 19.59
N ALA A 172 -22.30 -8.26 19.52
CA ALA A 172 -22.00 -9.63 19.94
C ALA A 172 -21.08 -10.38 18.95
N TRP A 173 -19.84 -9.91 18.80
CA TRP A 173 -18.83 -10.48 17.88
C TRP A 173 -18.57 -11.98 18.09
N MET A 174 -18.67 -12.45 19.33
CA MET A 174 -18.54 -13.88 19.65
C MET A 174 -19.55 -14.75 18.89
N ALA A 175 -20.76 -14.25 18.61
CA ALA A 175 -21.78 -14.96 17.83
C ALA A 175 -21.48 -14.99 16.32
N CYS A 176 -20.51 -14.20 15.85
CA CYS A 176 -19.95 -14.27 14.50
C CYS A 176 -18.70 -15.15 14.41
N GLY A 177 -18.32 -15.85 15.49
CA GLY A 177 -17.07 -16.64 15.54
C GLY A 177 -15.83 -15.81 15.78
N VAL A 178 -15.98 -14.65 16.42
CA VAL A 178 -14.91 -13.73 16.77
C VAL A 178 -14.93 -13.55 18.30
N PRO A 179 -14.49 -14.56 19.08
CA PRO A 179 -14.36 -14.44 20.54
C PRO A 179 -13.32 -13.36 20.88
N THR A 180 -13.18 -12.95 22.15
CA THR A 180 -12.10 -12.01 22.53
C THR A 180 -10.74 -12.70 22.44
N THR A 181 -10.62 -13.91 22.98
CA THR A 181 -9.41 -14.73 22.88
C THR A 181 -9.72 -16.22 22.69
N HIS A 182 -8.70 -17.05 22.67
CA HIS A 182 -8.80 -18.51 22.57
C HIS A 182 -8.07 -19.16 23.75
N PHE A 183 -8.49 -20.36 24.13
CA PHE A 183 -7.97 -21.06 25.30
C PHE A 183 -6.45 -21.25 25.23
N ARG A 184 -5.90 -21.85 24.17
CA ARG A 184 -4.46 -22.15 24.12
C ARG A 184 -3.57 -20.90 24.04
N TRP A 185 -4.11 -19.73 23.74
CA TRP A 185 -3.37 -18.47 23.73
C TRP A 185 -2.79 -18.08 25.10
N HIS A 186 -3.49 -18.46 26.17
CA HIS A 186 -3.16 -18.08 27.55
C HIS A 186 -2.88 -19.30 28.46
N VAL A 187 -2.86 -20.51 27.87
CA VAL A 187 -2.53 -21.74 28.57
C VAL A 187 -1.05 -21.78 28.93
N MET A 188 -0.73 -22.43 30.04
CA MET A 188 0.64 -22.75 30.43
C MET A 188 0.90 -24.25 30.25
N PRO A 189 1.42 -24.72 29.09
CA PRO A 189 1.61 -26.15 28.84
C PRO A 189 2.47 -26.86 29.89
N ALA A 190 3.44 -26.15 30.48
CA ALA A 190 4.27 -26.67 31.57
C ALA A 190 3.50 -27.01 32.86
N THR A 191 2.25 -26.54 33.00
CA THR A 191 1.37 -26.84 34.14
C THR A 191 0.41 -28.00 33.86
N ARG A 192 0.47 -28.57 32.65
CA ARG A 192 -0.38 -29.68 32.22
C ARG A 192 -0.23 -30.85 33.18
N THR A 193 -1.36 -31.29 33.69
CA THR A 193 -1.44 -32.37 34.67
C THR A 193 -1.46 -33.73 33.99
N ALA A 194 -1.18 -34.80 34.75
CA ALA A 194 -1.21 -36.17 34.23
C ALA A 194 -2.60 -36.61 33.74
N ASP A 195 -3.67 -36.01 34.28
CA ASP A 195 -5.06 -36.18 33.85
C ASP A 195 -5.45 -35.25 32.66
N GLY A 196 -4.49 -34.53 32.07
CA GLY A 196 -4.63 -33.78 30.82
C GLY A 196 -5.27 -32.39 30.96
N PHE A 197 -5.39 -31.87 32.17
CA PHE A 197 -5.87 -30.51 32.42
C PHE A 197 -4.75 -29.49 32.31
N GLU A 198 -5.07 -28.30 31.80
CA GLU A 198 -4.13 -27.20 31.60
C GLU A 198 -4.66 -25.93 32.29
N ASP A 199 -3.77 -25.14 32.88
CA ASP A 199 -4.15 -23.87 33.51
C ASP A 199 -4.18 -22.74 32.48
N PHE A 200 -5.32 -22.04 32.41
CA PHE A 200 -5.52 -20.81 31.66
C PHE A 200 -5.39 -19.61 32.60
N GLN A 201 -4.59 -18.62 32.23
CA GLN A 201 -4.51 -17.33 32.92
C GLN A 201 -4.36 -16.19 31.94
N TRP A 202 -5.35 -15.31 31.90
CA TRP A 202 -5.40 -14.15 31.01
C TRP A 202 -5.52 -12.85 31.82
N ASP A 203 -4.59 -11.93 31.60
CA ASP A 203 -4.75 -10.54 32.02
C ASP A 203 -5.59 -9.77 31.00
N MET A 204 -6.88 -9.61 31.29
CA MET A 204 -7.84 -8.94 30.42
C MET A 204 -7.53 -7.46 30.16
N LYS A 205 -6.64 -6.86 30.97
CA LYS A 205 -6.24 -5.45 30.85
C LYS A 205 -4.90 -5.28 30.15
N TYR A 206 -3.90 -6.06 30.55
CA TYR A 206 -2.51 -5.83 30.15
C TYR A 206 -1.95 -6.86 29.17
N GLU A 207 -2.65 -7.97 28.90
CA GLU A 207 -2.17 -9.01 28.00
C GLU A 207 -2.91 -9.00 26.66
N ASP A 208 -2.14 -9.24 25.59
CA ASP A 208 -2.68 -9.41 24.25
C ASP A 208 -3.56 -10.67 24.12
N TYR A 209 -4.55 -10.60 23.26
CA TYR A 209 -5.55 -11.62 22.97
C TYR A 209 -5.55 -11.98 21.48
N SER A 210 -6.02 -13.19 21.14
CA SER A 210 -5.92 -13.70 19.76
C SER A 210 -6.76 -12.94 18.73
N SER A 211 -7.93 -12.45 19.10
CA SER A 211 -8.89 -11.83 18.19
C SER A 211 -8.66 -10.32 17.98
N ASN A 212 -9.27 -9.73 16.97
CA ASN A 212 -9.27 -8.28 16.73
C ASN A 212 -10.28 -7.52 17.61
N LYS A 213 -11.26 -8.19 18.23
CA LYS A 213 -12.31 -7.51 19.02
C LYS A 213 -12.10 -7.61 20.53
N SER A 214 -12.04 -6.45 21.17
CA SER A 214 -11.99 -6.28 22.63
C SER A 214 -13.39 -6.08 23.24
N PHE A 215 -13.44 -5.69 24.51
CA PHE A 215 -14.66 -5.37 25.26
C PHE A 215 -14.41 -4.21 26.23
N VAL A 216 -15.47 -3.51 26.61
CA VAL A 216 -15.44 -2.41 27.58
C VAL A 216 -15.29 -2.98 28.99
N ARG A 217 -14.09 -2.89 29.55
CA ARG A 217 -13.66 -3.70 30.72
C ARG A 217 -14.42 -3.43 32.01
N ASP A 218 -14.94 -2.23 32.19
CA ASP A 218 -15.76 -1.82 33.33
C ASP A 218 -17.28 -2.02 33.10
N HIS A 219 -17.69 -2.50 31.91
CA HIS A 219 -19.09 -2.79 31.56
C HIS A 219 -19.30 -4.27 31.15
N ALA A 220 -18.39 -5.16 31.56
CA ALA A 220 -18.51 -6.59 31.28
C ALA A 220 -19.78 -7.16 31.92
N ARG A 221 -20.58 -7.87 31.13
CA ARG A 221 -21.86 -8.47 31.54
C ARG A 221 -21.75 -9.95 31.90
N GLY A 222 -20.66 -10.59 31.49
CA GLY A 222 -20.42 -12.00 31.73
C GLY A 222 -19.50 -12.64 30.70
N PHE A 223 -19.46 -13.97 30.70
CA PHE A 223 -18.53 -14.76 29.89
C PHE A 223 -19.27 -15.59 28.84
N ALA A 224 -18.58 -15.91 27.74
CA ALA A 224 -19.06 -16.83 26.73
C ALA A 224 -17.94 -17.77 26.26
N ILE A 225 -18.29 -19.04 26.05
CA ILE A 225 -17.47 -20.04 25.37
C ILE A 225 -18.00 -20.21 23.94
N VAL A 226 -17.09 -20.11 22.98
CA VAL A 226 -17.38 -20.18 21.53
C VAL A 226 -16.71 -21.42 20.96
N TYR A 227 -17.45 -22.18 20.16
CA TYR A 227 -16.90 -23.30 19.41
C TYR A 227 -17.74 -23.53 18.15
N ASP A 228 -17.13 -23.52 16.97
CA ASP A 228 -17.87 -23.85 15.75
C ASP A 228 -18.13 -25.36 15.63
N THR A 229 -19.30 -25.82 16.07
CA THR A 229 -19.66 -27.24 16.05
C THR A 229 -19.93 -27.80 14.65
N ARG A 230 -20.10 -26.94 13.64
CA ARG A 230 -20.32 -27.38 12.24
C ARG A 230 -19.11 -28.08 11.65
N LYS A 231 -17.92 -27.82 12.20
CA LYS A 231 -16.67 -28.48 11.79
C LYS A 231 -16.58 -29.93 12.26
N ILE A 232 -17.40 -30.34 13.23
CA ILE A 232 -17.41 -31.71 13.76
C ILE A 232 -18.13 -32.65 12.78
N PRO A 233 -17.50 -33.75 12.34
CA PRO A 233 -18.16 -34.76 11.51
C PRO A 233 -19.32 -35.45 12.25
N ASP A 234 -20.30 -35.94 11.50
CA ASP A 234 -21.41 -36.73 12.08
C ASP A 234 -20.89 -37.96 12.85
N GLY A 235 -21.47 -38.21 14.02
CA GLY A 235 -21.09 -39.33 14.90
C GLY A 235 -19.80 -39.13 15.69
N LYS A 236 -19.09 -38.00 15.53
CA LYS A 236 -17.93 -37.63 16.36
C LYS A 236 -18.35 -36.64 17.45
N LYS A 237 -17.60 -36.62 18.55
CA LYS A 237 -17.89 -35.78 19.72
C LYS A 237 -16.61 -35.21 20.33
N VAL A 238 -16.52 -33.90 20.47
CA VAL A 238 -15.47 -33.21 21.25
C VAL A 238 -16.03 -32.87 22.63
N VAL A 239 -15.23 -32.99 23.68
CA VAL A 239 -15.67 -32.64 25.05
C VAL A 239 -14.71 -31.63 25.66
N ILE A 240 -15.27 -30.52 26.16
CA ILE A 240 -14.52 -29.54 26.95
C ILE A 240 -14.94 -29.72 28.41
N THR A 241 -13.96 -29.97 29.29
CA THR A 241 -14.18 -29.95 30.75
C THR A 241 -13.54 -28.70 31.33
N PHE A 242 -14.33 -27.83 31.93
CA PHE A 242 -13.95 -26.50 32.43
C PHE A 242 -14.22 -26.41 33.94
N ALA A 243 -13.22 -26.06 34.74
CA ALA A 243 -13.29 -26.12 36.20
C ALA A 243 -12.61 -24.94 36.89
N ALA A 244 -13.04 -24.68 38.13
CA ALA A 244 -12.49 -23.66 39.04
C ALA A 244 -12.27 -22.26 38.41
N PRO A 245 -13.26 -21.69 37.70
CA PRO A 245 -13.10 -20.36 37.13
C PRO A 245 -13.11 -19.28 38.22
N THR A 246 -12.19 -18.34 38.11
CA THR A 246 -12.00 -17.24 39.06
C THR A 246 -11.64 -15.95 38.33
N VAL A 247 -11.99 -14.82 38.93
CA VAL A 247 -11.45 -13.50 38.58
C VAL A 247 -10.65 -12.97 39.76
N SER A 248 -9.46 -12.44 39.51
CA SER A 248 -8.57 -11.93 40.57
C SER A 248 -8.17 -10.49 40.35
N SER A 249 -7.99 -9.77 41.46
CA SER A 249 -7.37 -8.45 41.55
C SER A 249 -5.97 -8.55 42.15
N GLY A 250 -5.20 -7.46 42.09
CA GLY A 250 -3.87 -7.39 42.70
C GLY A 250 -2.79 -8.19 41.97
N ALA A 251 -3.03 -8.64 40.74
CA ALA A 251 -2.01 -9.21 39.87
C ALA A 251 -2.10 -8.59 38.47
N HIS A 252 -0.96 -8.41 37.81
CA HIS A 252 -0.92 -7.93 36.43
C HIS A 252 0.27 -8.50 35.67
N LEU A 253 0.17 -8.52 34.34
CA LEU A 253 1.27 -8.86 33.45
C LEU A 253 2.45 -7.92 33.73
N THR A 254 3.64 -8.49 33.90
CA THR A 254 4.86 -7.71 34.14
C THR A 254 5.22 -6.92 32.88
N PRO A 255 5.27 -5.57 32.93
CA PRO A 255 5.66 -4.76 31.78
C PRO A 255 7.10 -5.03 31.37
N SER A 256 7.36 -5.23 30.07
CA SER A 256 8.72 -5.36 29.55
C SER A 256 9.58 -4.09 29.72
N GLN A 257 8.95 -2.91 29.78
CA GLN A 257 9.61 -1.62 30.05
C GLN A 257 8.82 -0.81 31.09
N PRO A 258 8.94 -1.14 32.39
CA PRO A 258 8.11 -0.57 33.44
C PRO A 258 8.28 0.94 33.58
N GLU A 259 9.49 1.48 33.47
CA GLU A 259 9.75 2.92 33.57
C GLU A 259 9.11 3.71 32.43
N ARG A 260 9.24 3.21 31.19
CA ARG A 260 8.64 3.85 30.01
C ARG A 260 7.11 3.77 30.04
N TYR A 261 6.55 2.66 30.50
CA TYR A 261 5.11 2.52 30.69
C TYR A 261 4.60 3.42 31.84
N ALA A 262 5.37 3.58 32.91
CA ALA A 262 5.07 4.53 33.98
C ALA A 262 5.01 5.97 33.45
N ALA A 263 5.91 6.37 32.54
CA ALA A 263 5.84 7.69 31.91
C ALA A 263 4.53 7.92 31.13
N TRP A 264 4.06 6.92 30.38
CA TRP A 264 2.76 6.97 29.68
C TRP A 264 1.58 7.06 30.66
N THR A 265 1.53 6.18 31.66
CA THR A 265 0.40 6.17 32.61
C THR A 265 0.36 7.42 33.48
N ASN A 266 1.52 7.97 33.86
CA ASN A 266 1.62 9.27 34.53
C ASN A 266 1.15 10.41 33.64
N TYR A 267 1.49 10.38 32.34
CA TYR A 267 0.97 11.34 31.37
C TYR A 267 -0.55 11.30 31.30
N VAL A 268 -1.15 10.10 31.15
CA VAL A 268 -2.62 9.95 31.10
C VAL A 268 -3.29 10.43 32.39
N ALA A 269 -2.73 10.08 33.55
CA ALA A 269 -3.27 10.49 34.85
C ALA A 269 -3.22 12.02 35.02
N ALA A 270 -2.14 12.66 34.56
CA ALA A 270 -1.96 14.11 34.63
C ALA A 270 -2.61 14.89 33.48
N TYR A 271 -3.02 14.21 32.40
CA TYR A 271 -3.50 14.83 31.17
C TYR A 271 -4.68 15.75 31.46
N LYS A 272 -4.57 17.00 30.99
CA LYS A 272 -5.65 17.99 31.03
C LYS A 272 -5.56 18.82 29.75
N PRO A 273 -6.66 18.96 29.00
CA PRO A 273 -6.68 19.86 27.85
C PRO A 273 -6.34 21.29 28.25
N ASP A 274 -5.68 22.03 27.35
CA ASP A 274 -5.32 23.42 27.57
C ASP A 274 -6.34 24.34 26.88
N TYR A 275 -7.06 25.13 27.67
CA TYR A 275 -8.07 26.07 27.19
C TYR A 275 -7.65 27.54 27.34
N SER A 276 -6.35 27.80 27.51
CA SER A 276 -5.80 29.16 27.53
C SER A 276 -6.06 29.89 26.20
N ASP A 277 -5.86 31.21 26.15
CA ASP A 277 -6.06 31.97 24.92
C ASP A 277 -5.00 31.59 23.87
N SER A 278 -5.47 31.15 22.70
CA SER A 278 -4.65 30.76 21.56
C SER A 278 -4.56 31.87 20.49
N SER A 279 -5.11 33.06 20.73
CA SER A 279 -5.19 34.15 19.72
C SER A 279 -3.84 34.51 19.09
N THR A 280 -2.74 34.38 19.84
CA THR A 280 -1.38 34.67 19.38
C THR A 280 -0.87 33.72 18.30
N TYR A 281 -1.46 32.54 18.10
CA TYR A 281 -1.05 31.61 17.02
C TYR A 281 -1.37 32.10 15.60
N LEU A 282 -2.19 33.16 15.47
CA LEU A 282 -2.39 33.86 14.20
C LEU A 282 -1.23 34.81 13.87
N LEU A 283 -0.41 35.15 14.86
CA LEU A 283 0.76 35.99 14.67
C LEU A 283 1.96 35.11 14.29
N PRO A 284 2.95 35.68 13.59
CA PRO A 284 4.23 35.02 13.38
C PRO A 284 4.87 34.58 14.71
N PRO A 285 5.59 33.45 14.78
CA PRO A 285 6.19 32.95 16.01
C PRO A 285 7.17 33.94 16.67
N GLU A 286 7.21 33.97 18.00
CA GLU A 286 8.15 34.83 18.76
C GLU A 286 9.61 34.37 18.64
N THR A 287 9.85 33.08 18.42
CA THR A 287 11.17 32.50 18.19
C THR A 287 11.53 32.51 16.70
N GLY A 288 12.83 32.57 16.38
CA GLY A 288 13.31 32.55 15.00
C GLY A 288 13.05 33.84 14.20
N ARG A 289 12.96 34.98 14.90
CA ARG A 289 12.75 36.31 14.31
C ARG A 289 13.95 36.76 13.48
N LEU A 290 13.67 37.40 12.36
CA LEU A 290 14.69 38.14 11.61
C LEU A 290 15.12 39.38 12.41
N ALA A 291 16.38 39.79 12.26
CA ALA A 291 16.91 40.97 12.93
C ALA A 291 16.13 42.26 12.61
N LYS A 292 15.55 42.33 11.40
CA LYS A 292 14.67 43.43 10.96
C LYS A 292 13.59 42.86 10.03
N PRO A 293 12.37 43.42 10.03
CA PRO A 293 11.37 43.12 9.02
C PRO A 293 11.88 43.45 7.61
N LEU A 294 11.62 42.57 6.64
CA LEU A 294 11.98 42.76 5.24
C LEU A 294 10.73 42.75 4.34
N PRO A 295 10.56 43.72 3.43
CA PRO A 295 9.34 43.81 2.63
C PRO A 295 9.21 42.67 1.62
N LEU A 296 8.06 41.98 1.63
CA LEU A 296 7.70 40.97 0.65
C LEU A 296 6.69 41.50 -0.37
N ALA A 297 5.66 42.23 0.07
CA ALA A 297 4.67 42.86 -0.79
C ALA A 297 4.28 44.25 -0.29
N ARG A 298 3.88 45.14 -1.22
CA ARG A 298 3.30 46.45 -0.92
C ARG A 298 2.15 46.74 -1.87
N GLY A 299 0.97 47.08 -1.34
CA GLY A 299 -0.23 47.34 -2.13
C GLY A 299 -0.57 46.22 -3.12
N GLY A 300 -0.31 44.96 -2.74
CA GLY A 300 -0.56 43.79 -3.60
C GLY A 300 0.41 43.66 -4.77
N LYS A 301 1.59 44.27 -4.69
CA LYS A 301 2.68 44.11 -5.66
C LYS A 301 3.91 43.51 -4.97
N ALA A 302 4.66 42.67 -5.68
CA ALA A 302 5.87 42.09 -5.14
C ALA A 302 6.92 43.16 -4.83
N ALA A 303 7.37 43.20 -3.58
CA ALA A 303 8.53 43.95 -3.11
C ALA A 303 9.77 43.06 -2.95
N ALA A 304 9.61 41.76 -3.22
CA ALA A 304 10.67 40.77 -3.26
C ALA A 304 10.84 40.13 -4.65
N GLU A 305 12.01 39.55 -4.88
CA GLU A 305 12.29 38.67 -6.03
C GLU A 305 12.87 37.34 -5.54
N ILE A 306 12.54 36.24 -6.23
CA ILE A 306 12.98 34.89 -5.87
C ILE A 306 14.11 34.49 -6.80
N ILE A 307 15.29 34.17 -6.25
CA ILE A 307 16.47 33.73 -7.00
C ILE A 307 16.71 32.26 -6.69
N VAL A 308 16.57 31.40 -7.70
CA VAL A 308 16.76 29.95 -7.56
C VAL A 308 18.00 29.49 -8.31
N ASP A 309 18.82 28.66 -7.65
CA ASP A 309 19.90 27.93 -8.34
C ASP A 309 19.29 26.69 -8.99
N LEU A 310 19.54 26.48 -10.28
CA LEU A 310 19.14 25.28 -11.03
C LEU A 310 20.34 24.61 -11.73
N SER A 311 21.56 24.98 -11.34
CA SER A 311 22.81 24.46 -11.89
C SER A 311 23.17 23.10 -11.30
N ASP A 312 24.20 22.46 -11.87
CA ASP A 312 24.76 21.20 -11.38
C ASP A 312 25.37 21.35 -9.97
N ALA A 313 25.53 22.57 -9.44
CA ALA A 313 25.96 22.79 -8.06
C ALA A 313 24.97 22.25 -7.02
N LEU A 314 23.70 22.06 -7.38
CA LEU A 314 22.68 21.47 -6.51
C LEU A 314 22.79 19.96 -6.32
N PHE A 315 23.56 19.26 -7.15
CA PHE A 315 23.60 17.80 -7.13
C PHE A 315 24.11 17.28 -5.78
N LEU A 316 23.50 16.18 -5.32
CA LEU A 316 23.67 15.63 -3.98
C LEU A 316 25.14 15.32 -3.67
N GLU A 317 25.93 14.92 -4.66
CA GLU A 317 27.36 14.63 -4.56
C GLU A 317 28.21 15.81 -4.07
N ASN A 318 27.71 17.05 -4.22
CA ASN A 318 28.39 18.24 -3.75
C ASN A 318 28.15 18.54 -2.26
N TRP A 319 27.16 17.89 -1.65
CA TRP A 319 26.65 18.22 -0.31
C TRP A 319 26.70 17.05 0.66
N PHE A 320 26.57 15.82 0.16
CA PHE A 320 26.59 14.59 0.94
C PHE A 320 27.88 13.80 0.66
N PRO A 321 28.56 13.27 1.69
CA PRO A 321 29.77 12.47 1.50
C PRO A 321 29.50 11.21 0.67
N THR A 322 30.36 10.93 -0.31
CA THR A 322 30.25 9.77 -1.21
C THR A 322 30.93 8.51 -0.66
N ASN A 323 31.78 8.65 0.36
CA ASN A 323 32.49 7.54 1.03
C ASN A 323 31.66 6.85 2.14
N THR A 324 30.48 7.38 2.46
CA THR A 324 29.47 6.72 3.31
C THR A 324 28.41 6.12 2.40
N GLU A 325 28.04 4.86 2.59
CA GLU A 325 26.94 4.25 1.84
C GLU A 325 25.68 5.13 1.96
N TRP A 326 25.26 5.75 0.85
CA TRP A 326 24.05 6.57 0.84
C TRP A 326 22.84 5.74 1.24
N THR A 327 21.92 6.36 1.97
CA THR A 327 20.63 5.73 2.30
C THR A 327 19.82 5.44 1.03
N THR A 328 18.85 4.53 1.13
CA THR A 328 17.91 4.23 0.03
C THR A 328 17.26 5.48 -0.50
N GLU A 329 16.87 6.36 0.42
CA GLU A 329 16.17 7.60 0.13
C GLU A 329 17.02 8.54 -0.70
N LEU A 330 18.29 8.72 -0.38
CA LEU A 330 19.22 9.56 -1.15
C LEU A 330 19.46 9.00 -2.56
N LEU A 331 19.60 7.68 -2.69
CA LEU A 331 19.75 7.05 -4.00
C LEU A 331 18.48 7.20 -4.86
N GLN A 332 17.29 7.07 -4.27
CA GLN A 332 16.02 7.17 -5.00
C GLN A 332 15.77 8.55 -5.62
N VAL A 333 16.25 9.61 -4.97
CA VAL A 333 15.99 11.00 -5.37
C VAL A 333 17.11 11.62 -6.20
N ARG A 334 18.16 10.85 -6.48
CA ARG A 334 19.30 11.28 -7.28
C ARG A 334 18.85 11.56 -8.73
N GLY A 335 19.20 12.73 -9.26
CA GLY A 335 18.79 13.17 -10.59
C GLY A 335 17.46 13.93 -10.65
N TYR A 336 16.76 14.11 -9.53
CA TYR A 336 15.53 14.92 -9.41
C TYR A 336 15.77 16.31 -8.79
N GLU A 337 17.01 16.68 -8.51
CA GLU A 337 17.38 17.87 -7.74
C GLU A 337 16.90 19.17 -8.41
N VAL A 338 17.13 19.28 -9.72
CA VAL A 338 16.72 20.47 -10.50
C VAL A 338 15.20 20.59 -10.57
N ASP A 339 14.49 19.47 -10.74
CA ASP A 339 13.03 19.47 -10.81
C ASP A 339 12.41 19.90 -9.47
N CYS A 340 12.94 19.39 -8.37
CA CYS A 340 12.49 19.74 -7.02
C CYS A 340 12.84 21.20 -6.66
N ALA A 341 14.03 21.70 -7.03
CA ALA A 341 14.41 23.10 -6.81
C ALA A 341 13.53 24.07 -7.61
N ARG A 342 13.24 23.73 -8.89
CA ARG A 342 12.30 24.48 -9.71
C ARG A 342 10.91 24.50 -9.09
N PHE A 343 10.42 23.35 -8.63
CA PHE A 343 9.13 23.23 -7.96
C PHE A 343 9.07 24.10 -6.69
N ALA A 344 10.11 24.08 -5.85
CA ALA A 344 10.18 24.91 -4.64
C ALA A 344 10.10 26.42 -4.90
N ALA A 345 10.75 26.90 -5.97
CA ALA A 345 10.71 28.31 -6.33
C ALA A 345 9.31 28.76 -6.78
N TYR A 346 8.63 27.94 -7.58
CA TYR A 346 7.30 28.26 -8.06
C TYR A 346 6.21 28.05 -7.01
N GLU A 347 6.34 27.07 -6.10
CA GLU A 347 5.46 26.98 -4.93
C GLU A 347 5.59 28.22 -4.04
N LEU A 348 6.80 28.71 -3.77
CA LEU A 348 6.98 29.93 -2.98
C LEU A 348 6.35 31.14 -3.67
N ALA A 349 6.55 31.30 -4.99
CA ALA A 349 5.97 32.39 -5.76
C ALA A 349 4.43 32.34 -5.74
N ASP A 350 3.85 31.16 -5.98
CA ASP A 350 2.40 30.94 -6.00
C ASP A 350 1.76 31.21 -4.63
N TRP A 351 2.36 30.71 -3.55
CA TRP A 351 1.84 30.96 -2.20
C TRP A 351 1.98 32.41 -1.76
N LEU A 352 3.11 33.06 -2.05
CA LEU A 352 3.24 34.50 -1.80
C LEU A 352 2.24 35.31 -2.63
N GLY A 353 1.96 34.89 -3.86
CA GLY A 353 0.92 35.51 -4.69
C GLY A 353 -0.49 35.32 -4.12
N LYS A 354 -0.83 34.12 -3.65
CA LYS A 354 -2.12 33.84 -3.00
C LYS A 354 -2.33 34.68 -1.74
N VAL A 355 -1.32 34.77 -0.86
CA VAL A 355 -1.46 35.47 0.44
C VAL A 355 -1.28 36.99 0.34
N THR A 356 -0.80 37.54 -0.78
CA THR A 356 -0.59 39.00 -0.93
C THR A 356 -1.29 39.64 -2.13
N GLY A 357 -1.68 38.86 -3.13
CA GLY A 357 -2.13 39.34 -4.44
C GLY A 357 -1.00 39.74 -5.41
N GLY A 358 0.27 39.66 -5.00
CA GLY A 358 1.42 40.05 -5.81
C GLY A 358 1.90 39.01 -6.81
N ASP A 359 2.56 39.45 -7.88
CA ASP A 359 3.27 38.59 -8.82
C ASP A 359 4.78 38.58 -8.51
N PHE A 360 5.29 37.44 -8.03
CA PHE A 360 6.66 37.29 -7.55
C PHE A 360 7.56 36.66 -8.63
N PRO A 361 8.53 37.40 -9.18
CA PRO A 361 9.36 36.89 -10.25
C PRO A 361 10.33 35.81 -9.75
N VAL A 362 10.37 34.68 -10.46
CA VAL A 362 11.37 33.62 -10.27
C VAL A 362 12.51 33.79 -11.28
N LEU A 363 13.70 34.12 -10.78
CA LEU A 363 14.88 34.49 -11.54
C LEU A 363 16.06 33.55 -11.25
N LEU A 364 17.03 33.52 -12.16
CA LEU A 364 18.31 32.81 -11.97
C LEU A 364 19.42 33.73 -11.42
N ALA A 365 19.22 35.04 -11.55
CA ALA A 365 20.08 36.08 -11.03
C ALA A 365 19.23 37.30 -10.65
N PRO A 366 19.67 38.13 -9.69
CA PRO A 366 18.96 39.34 -9.29
C PRO A 366 18.68 40.27 -10.49
N SER A 367 17.53 40.94 -10.50
CA SER A 367 17.16 41.88 -11.57
C SER A 367 17.99 43.18 -11.55
N GLY A 368 18.60 43.49 -10.40
CA GLY A 368 19.26 44.77 -10.13
C GLY A 368 18.32 45.85 -9.57
N GLU A 369 17.02 45.57 -9.50
CA GLU A 369 16.08 46.44 -8.81
C GLU A 369 16.29 46.40 -7.29
N LYS A 370 15.94 47.49 -6.60
CA LYS A 370 16.03 47.57 -5.14
C LYS A 370 14.84 46.85 -4.49
N ARG A 371 14.91 45.51 -4.46
CA ARG A 371 13.93 44.60 -3.87
C ARG A 371 14.59 43.71 -2.83
N THR A 372 13.80 43.15 -1.91
CA THR A 372 14.26 42.07 -1.04
C THR A 372 14.56 40.85 -1.90
N ARG A 373 15.77 40.27 -1.81
CA ARG A 373 16.11 39.06 -2.57
C ARG A 373 15.90 37.83 -1.70
N ILE A 374 15.21 36.83 -2.24
CA ILE A 374 15.02 35.52 -1.59
C ILE A 374 15.83 34.50 -2.37
N TYR A 375 16.98 34.10 -1.83
CA TYR A 375 17.87 33.10 -2.42
C TYR A 375 17.45 31.69 -2.00
N LEU A 376 17.19 30.82 -2.98
CA LEU A 376 16.78 29.44 -2.78
C LEU A 376 17.90 28.46 -3.17
N GLY A 377 18.35 27.67 -2.19
CA GLY A 377 19.26 26.52 -2.41
C GLY A 377 20.63 26.64 -1.74
N ALA A 378 21.23 25.47 -1.48
CA ALA A 378 22.54 25.33 -0.82
C ALA A 378 23.70 26.14 -1.45
N PRO A 379 23.83 26.24 -2.79
CA PRO A 379 24.92 27.01 -3.41
C PRO A 379 25.03 28.45 -2.93
N PHE A 380 23.90 29.16 -2.80
CA PHE A 380 23.88 30.54 -2.30
C PHE A 380 24.27 30.64 -0.83
N ALA A 381 23.94 29.63 -0.03
CA ALA A 381 24.23 29.58 1.39
C ALA A 381 25.68 29.18 1.71
N LYS A 382 26.36 28.44 0.82
CA LYS A 382 27.67 27.83 1.06
C LYS A 382 28.72 28.78 1.64
N ARG A 383 28.79 30.01 1.15
CA ARG A 383 29.80 31.00 1.58
C ARG A 383 29.52 31.56 2.97
N SER A 384 28.25 31.77 3.32
CA SER A 384 27.85 32.50 4.53
C SER A 384 27.39 31.58 5.67
N PHE A 385 26.90 30.38 5.34
CA PHE A 385 26.19 29.49 6.27
C PHE A 385 26.65 28.03 6.14
N ALA A 386 27.96 27.81 5.94
CA ALA A 386 28.53 26.47 5.79
C ALA A 386 28.25 25.54 6.99
N ALA A 387 28.15 26.10 8.21
CA ALA A 387 27.83 25.33 9.42
C ALA A 387 26.40 24.77 9.40
N ASP A 388 25.42 25.57 8.97
CA ASP A 388 24.04 25.13 8.80
C ASP A 388 23.95 24.00 7.76
N LEU A 389 24.61 24.17 6.61
CA LEU A 389 24.67 23.13 5.57
C LEU A 389 25.30 21.83 6.06
N LYS A 390 26.39 21.92 6.85
CA LYS A 390 27.03 20.75 7.47
C LYS A 390 26.06 20.04 8.42
N ALA A 391 25.30 20.76 9.23
CA ALA A 391 24.30 20.18 10.13
C ALA A 391 23.15 19.50 9.36
N LEU A 392 22.66 20.14 8.29
CA LEU A 392 21.62 19.60 7.42
C LEU A 392 22.08 18.34 6.67
N ALA A 393 23.35 18.27 6.25
CA ALA A 393 23.92 17.12 5.56
C ALA A 393 24.37 15.96 6.50
N ALA A 394 24.46 16.19 7.81
CA ALA A 394 25.02 15.21 8.75
C ALA A 394 24.02 14.15 9.22
N GLY A 395 24.06 12.95 8.64
CA GLY A 395 23.31 11.77 9.12
C GLY A 395 21.77 11.92 9.19
N GLY A 396 21.07 10.81 9.34
CA GLY A 396 19.61 10.83 9.51
C GLY A 396 18.84 11.44 8.33
N ALA A 397 17.81 12.23 8.62
CA ALA A 397 16.95 12.81 7.60
C ALA A 397 17.66 13.91 6.78
N THR A 398 17.35 14.00 5.49
CA THR A 398 18.09 14.84 4.54
C THR A 398 17.27 16.00 3.97
N ASP A 399 16.03 16.16 4.40
CA ASP A 399 15.06 17.15 3.94
C ASP A 399 14.77 18.26 4.98
N GLY A 400 15.74 18.52 5.87
CA GLY A 400 15.74 19.68 6.76
C GLY A 400 16.10 20.99 6.04
N TYR A 401 15.85 22.12 6.69
CA TYR A 401 16.04 23.45 6.13
C TYR A 401 16.67 24.43 7.13
N ALA A 402 17.25 25.50 6.58
CA ALA A 402 17.60 26.70 7.31
C ALA A 402 17.06 27.92 6.58
N ILE A 403 16.71 28.95 7.35
CA ILE A 403 16.34 30.27 6.85
C ILE A 403 17.20 31.28 7.60
N ARG A 404 17.82 32.21 6.86
CA ARG A 404 18.67 33.27 7.40
C ARG A 404 18.41 34.60 6.72
N GLY A 405 18.39 35.67 7.51
CA GLY A 405 18.48 37.04 7.00
C GLY A 405 19.92 37.52 6.98
N LYS A 406 20.36 38.13 5.87
CA LYS A 406 21.69 38.76 5.78
C LYS A 406 21.69 39.86 4.73
N ASP A 407 22.28 41.01 5.07
CA ASP A 407 22.50 42.15 4.17
C ASP A 407 21.21 42.65 3.46
N GLY A 408 20.05 42.52 4.12
CA GLY A 408 18.74 42.90 3.58
C GLY A 408 18.07 41.83 2.71
N ASP A 409 18.70 40.67 2.58
CA ASP A 409 18.22 39.54 1.78
C ASP A 409 17.90 38.33 2.68
N ILE A 410 17.15 37.37 2.12
CA ILE A 410 16.70 36.15 2.78
C ILE A 410 17.30 34.95 2.05
N TYR A 411 17.81 33.99 2.80
CA TYR A 411 18.35 32.73 2.28
C TYR A 411 17.51 31.58 2.83
N ILE A 412 16.87 30.81 1.96
CA ILE A 412 16.14 29.57 2.31
C ILE A 412 16.87 28.41 1.66
N PHE A 413 17.37 27.46 2.45
CA PHE A 413 18.18 26.38 1.92
C PHE A 413 18.09 25.09 2.73
N GLY A 414 18.00 23.96 2.03
CA GLY A 414 18.34 22.63 2.54
C GLY A 414 19.68 22.15 1.98
N ALA A 415 20.27 21.12 2.58
CA ALA A 415 21.42 20.41 1.97
C ALA A 415 21.02 19.73 0.64
N ARG A 416 19.74 19.40 0.47
CA ARG A 416 19.12 19.05 -0.83
C ARG A 416 17.90 19.94 -1.10
N PRO A 417 17.42 20.00 -2.36
CA PRO A 417 16.27 20.83 -2.74
C PRO A 417 14.96 20.56 -1.99
N ALA A 418 14.69 19.32 -1.57
CA ALA A 418 13.49 19.02 -0.76
C ALA A 418 13.50 19.75 0.60
N GLY A 419 14.68 19.96 1.18
CA GLY A 419 14.82 20.80 2.37
C GLY A 419 14.48 22.26 2.06
N THR A 420 14.99 22.81 0.96
CA THR A 420 14.61 24.16 0.50
C THR A 420 13.10 24.28 0.31
N LEU A 421 12.44 23.28 -0.29
CA LEU A 421 10.98 23.23 -0.44
C LEU A 421 10.25 23.31 0.91
N ASN A 422 10.65 22.48 1.89
CA ASN A 422 10.09 22.50 3.24
C ASN A 422 10.31 23.87 3.91
N GLY A 423 11.47 24.49 3.68
CA GLY A 423 11.78 25.85 4.14
C GLY A 423 10.87 26.91 3.51
N CYS A 424 10.50 26.79 2.23
CA CYS A 424 9.55 27.68 1.57
C CYS A 424 8.17 27.61 2.24
N TYR A 425 7.65 26.40 2.52
CA TYR A 425 6.36 26.24 3.20
C TYR A 425 6.40 26.79 4.62
N ALA A 426 7.44 26.47 5.40
CA ALA A 426 7.60 27.00 6.75
C ALA A 426 7.71 28.54 6.74
N PHE A 427 8.38 29.12 5.76
CA PHE A 427 8.51 30.57 5.62
C PHE A 427 7.17 31.26 5.39
N VAL A 428 6.32 30.71 4.52
CA VAL A 428 4.97 31.25 4.27
C VAL A 428 4.06 31.05 5.49
N GLU A 429 4.01 29.83 6.04
CA GLU A 429 3.17 29.49 7.20
C GLU A 429 3.48 30.41 8.40
N ASN A 430 4.76 30.66 8.68
CA ASN A 430 5.18 31.40 9.88
C ASN A 430 5.21 32.93 9.71
N ASN A 431 5.10 33.46 8.49
CA ASN A 431 4.95 34.91 8.28
C ASN A 431 3.50 35.34 8.01
N THR A 432 2.56 34.38 7.98
CA THR A 432 1.14 34.62 7.72
C THR A 432 0.27 33.87 8.75
N ASP A 433 -1.05 33.99 8.63
CA ASP A 433 -2.02 33.23 9.40
C ASP A 433 -2.48 31.95 8.67
N LEU A 434 -1.71 31.52 7.68
CA LEU A 434 -2.03 30.41 6.78
C LEU A 434 -2.00 29.05 7.49
N ILE A 435 -2.90 28.15 7.11
CA ILE A 435 -2.83 26.72 7.42
C ILE A 435 -3.35 25.86 6.26
N TRP A 436 -2.61 24.81 5.92
CA TRP A 436 -3.05 23.72 5.04
C TRP A 436 -3.74 22.64 5.87
N ALA A 437 -4.99 22.88 6.26
CA ALA A 437 -5.68 22.10 7.28
C ALA A 437 -6.21 20.76 6.74
N PHE A 438 -7.03 20.79 5.69
CA PHE A 438 -7.81 19.63 5.23
C PHE A 438 -7.25 19.03 3.94
N ALA A 439 -7.26 17.70 3.83
CA ALA A 439 -6.87 17.02 2.59
C ALA A 439 -8.09 16.79 1.70
N ASN A 440 -7.93 16.90 0.37
CA ASN A 440 -9.02 16.78 -0.63
C ASN A 440 -10.23 17.71 -0.40
N ASP A 441 -9.99 18.90 0.11
CA ASP A 441 -11.02 19.93 0.20
C ASP A 441 -10.54 21.14 -0.62
N PRO A 442 -11.24 21.57 -1.68
CA PRO A 442 -10.90 22.80 -2.39
C PRO A 442 -10.91 24.02 -1.47
N ASP A 443 -11.70 23.98 -0.40
CA ASP A 443 -11.74 25.01 0.62
C ASP A 443 -10.79 24.71 1.79
N GLY A 444 -9.95 23.68 1.70
CA GLY A 444 -9.21 23.11 2.83
C GLY A 444 -8.02 23.91 3.36
N THR A 445 -7.64 24.99 2.66
CA THR A 445 -6.55 25.90 3.05
C THR A 445 -7.13 27.24 3.49
N LEU A 446 -6.72 27.72 4.67
CA LEU A 446 -7.12 29.02 5.21
C LEU A 446 -5.96 29.99 5.23
N TYR A 447 -6.22 31.24 4.89
CA TYR A 447 -5.31 32.38 5.02
C TYR A 447 -6.08 33.68 4.88
N THR A 448 -5.52 34.78 5.38
CA THR A 448 -5.97 36.14 5.11
C THR A 448 -5.05 36.77 4.07
N VAL A 449 -5.64 37.43 3.06
CA VAL A 449 -4.85 38.19 2.08
C VAL A 449 -4.32 39.46 2.72
N ASN A 450 -3.00 39.62 2.76
CA ASN A 450 -2.31 40.81 3.23
C ASN A 450 -1.50 41.46 2.08
N PRO A 451 -1.99 42.57 1.48
CA PRO A 451 -1.28 43.27 0.40
C PRO A 451 0.03 43.95 0.85
N ASP A 452 0.23 44.14 2.16
CA ASP A 452 1.40 44.78 2.76
C ASP A 452 2.09 43.80 3.74
N LEU A 453 2.77 42.81 3.17
CA LEU A 453 3.42 41.73 3.93
C LEU A 453 4.91 42.00 4.13
N ASP A 454 5.37 41.81 5.37
CA ASP A 454 6.78 41.77 5.76
C ASP A 454 7.18 40.37 6.22
N ALA A 455 8.39 39.95 5.84
CA ALA A 455 9.07 38.84 6.45
C ALA A 455 9.62 39.28 7.82
N VAL A 456 9.11 38.70 8.89
CA VAL A 456 9.52 38.95 10.27
C VAL A 456 10.09 37.68 10.94
N TRP A 457 9.81 36.51 10.39
CA TRP A 457 10.29 35.21 10.82
C TRP A 457 11.19 34.60 9.73
N GLY A 458 12.30 33.99 10.13
CA GLY A 458 13.27 33.41 9.19
C GLY A 458 14.72 33.36 9.68
N ASP A 459 14.95 33.22 10.99
CA ASP A 459 16.27 32.89 11.53
C ASP A 459 16.21 31.56 12.27
N VAL A 460 16.21 30.45 11.51
CA VAL A 460 16.00 29.10 12.04
C VAL A 460 16.83 28.05 11.31
N LEU A 461 17.19 26.99 12.03
CA LEU A 461 17.68 25.72 11.49
C LEU A 461 16.75 24.63 12.00
N SER A 462 16.11 23.88 11.11
CA SER A 462 15.16 22.83 11.46
C SER A 462 15.44 21.56 10.67
N LYS A 463 15.59 20.45 11.38
CA LYS A 463 15.90 19.14 10.79
C LYS A 463 14.95 18.08 11.36
N PRO A 464 14.30 17.27 10.54
CA PRO A 464 13.39 16.25 11.03
C PRO A 464 14.12 15.11 11.73
N ALA A 465 13.48 14.51 12.74
CA ALA A 465 13.94 13.31 13.41
C ALA A 465 13.83 12.07 12.52
N PHE A 466 12.78 11.98 11.70
CA PHE A 466 12.50 10.82 10.84
C PHE A 466 12.86 11.07 9.38
N ILE A 467 13.52 10.09 8.75
CA ILE A 467 13.96 10.08 7.35
C ILE A 467 12.76 9.98 6.41
N GLN A 468 11.84 9.04 6.68
CA GLN A 468 10.59 8.87 5.93
C GLN A 468 9.40 8.99 6.87
N ARG A 469 8.41 9.78 6.46
CA ARG A 469 7.23 10.16 7.25
C ARG A 469 6.04 10.15 6.31
N GLY A 470 5.05 9.28 6.53
CA GLY A 470 4.04 9.12 5.49
C GLY A 470 2.69 8.51 5.82
N TRP A 471 1.83 8.62 4.81
CA TRP A 471 0.43 8.15 4.80
C TRP A 471 0.10 7.45 3.49
N GLY A 472 -0.80 6.45 3.56
CA GLY A 472 -1.18 5.56 2.45
C GLY A 472 -2.13 6.13 1.40
N PHE A 473 -2.44 7.42 1.47
CA PHE A 473 -3.39 8.08 0.58
C PHE A 473 -2.68 8.92 -0.50
N ALA A 474 -3.30 9.13 -1.66
CA ALA A 474 -2.71 9.75 -2.85
C ALA A 474 -2.59 11.29 -2.83
N GLU A 475 -2.98 11.96 -1.74
CA GLU A 475 -3.10 13.41 -1.61
C GLU A 475 -1.74 14.11 -1.48
N GLY A 476 -1.01 14.17 -2.59
CA GLY A 476 0.37 14.65 -2.63
C GLY A 476 0.56 16.10 -2.15
N GLU A 477 -0.38 17.01 -2.41
CA GLU A 477 -0.26 18.44 -2.08
C GLU A 477 -0.27 18.70 -0.57
N TRP A 478 -1.34 18.32 0.12
CA TRP A 478 -1.45 18.46 1.57
C TRP A 478 -0.25 17.83 2.29
N LYS A 479 0.22 16.68 1.81
CA LYS A 479 1.42 16.02 2.35
C LYS A 479 2.66 16.91 2.20
N ARG A 480 2.93 17.45 1.01
CA ARG A 480 4.08 18.34 0.78
C ARG A 480 4.01 19.59 1.64
N HIS A 481 2.84 20.24 1.68
CA HIS A 481 2.58 21.44 2.46
C HIS A 481 2.83 21.25 3.96
N ASN A 482 2.59 20.04 4.47
CA ASN A 482 2.81 19.67 5.87
C ASN A 482 4.08 18.83 6.11
N ALA A 483 5.08 18.94 5.23
CA ALA A 483 6.37 18.27 5.35
C ALA A 483 6.28 16.73 5.53
N VAL A 484 5.25 16.10 4.94
CA VAL A 484 5.11 14.66 4.80
C VAL A 484 5.74 14.22 3.48
N ASN A 485 6.80 13.43 3.57
CA ASN A 485 7.63 13.08 2.42
C ASN A 485 7.36 11.66 1.88
N PHE A 486 6.34 10.95 2.37
CA PHE A 486 6.04 9.59 1.92
C PHE A 486 4.51 9.28 1.94
N SER A 487 3.95 8.45 1.03
CA SER A 487 4.45 8.18 -0.32
C SER A 487 4.13 9.36 -1.27
N GLY A 488 4.95 9.64 -2.28
CA GLY A 488 4.72 10.76 -3.20
C GLY A 488 5.74 10.84 -4.34
N ASP A 489 5.76 11.97 -5.05
CA ASP A 489 6.56 12.15 -6.26
C ASP A 489 8.01 12.59 -5.96
N TYR A 490 9.00 11.94 -6.58
CA TYR A 490 10.43 12.26 -6.39
C TYR A 490 10.80 13.66 -6.88
N ASP A 491 10.23 14.10 -8.00
CA ASP A 491 10.45 15.42 -8.61
C ASP A 491 9.89 16.57 -7.74
N LYS A 492 9.06 16.24 -6.75
CA LYS A 492 8.51 17.18 -5.76
C LYS A 492 9.03 16.93 -4.35
N GLY A 493 10.18 16.28 -4.23
CA GLY A 493 10.91 16.13 -2.97
C GLY A 493 10.42 15.01 -2.04
N GLN A 494 9.51 14.15 -2.50
CA GLN A 494 8.96 13.03 -1.72
C GLN A 494 9.62 11.69 -2.12
N PHE A 495 9.27 10.62 -1.42
CA PHE A 495 9.70 9.24 -1.66
C PHE A 495 8.49 8.36 -1.99
N HIS A 496 8.69 7.25 -2.71
CA HIS A 496 7.63 6.29 -3.04
C HIS A 496 8.05 4.84 -2.75
N THR A 497 7.07 3.97 -2.53
CA THR A 497 7.27 2.52 -2.47
C THR A 497 7.48 1.97 -3.88
N GLN A 498 8.51 1.16 -4.06
CA GLN A 498 8.69 0.39 -5.29
C GLN A 498 8.42 -1.10 -5.00
N GLY A 499 7.80 -1.82 -5.94
CA GLY A 499 7.36 -3.21 -5.73
C GLY A 499 6.02 -3.32 -5.01
N GLY A 500 5.75 -4.47 -4.40
CA GLY A 500 4.47 -4.75 -3.76
C GLY A 500 4.34 -6.20 -3.29
N HIS A 501 3.11 -6.69 -3.26
CA HIS A 501 2.81 -8.10 -2.97
C HIS A 501 3.24 -8.96 -4.16
N PHE A 502 3.87 -10.11 -3.96
CA PHE A 502 4.52 -10.84 -5.08
C PHE A 502 4.39 -12.36 -4.98
N LEU A 503 3.80 -12.87 -3.90
CA LEU A 503 3.69 -14.31 -3.64
C LEU A 503 2.34 -14.90 -4.05
N CYS A 504 1.36 -14.12 -4.47
CA CYS A 504 0.17 -14.61 -5.17
C CYS A 504 0.47 -14.59 -6.66
N SER A 505 1.08 -15.65 -7.19
CA SER A 505 1.48 -15.71 -8.59
C SER A 505 0.32 -15.42 -9.57
N GLN A 506 -0.89 -15.90 -9.26
CA GLN A 506 -2.13 -15.61 -10.01
C GLN A 506 -2.59 -14.16 -9.98
N TYR A 507 -2.01 -13.34 -9.12
CA TYR A 507 -2.29 -11.91 -9.10
C TYR A 507 -1.66 -11.21 -10.31
N TYR A 508 -0.50 -11.69 -10.74
CA TYR A 508 0.30 -11.07 -11.80
C TYR A 508 0.26 -11.90 -13.10
N ASP A 509 0.23 -13.24 -13.01
CA ASP A 509 0.24 -14.17 -14.15
C ASP A 509 -1.01 -15.06 -14.13
N ASN A 510 -1.81 -15.02 -15.20
CA ASN A 510 -3.01 -15.84 -15.34
C ASN A 510 -2.79 -17.12 -16.18
N SER A 511 -1.54 -17.44 -16.53
CA SER A 511 -1.19 -18.64 -17.30
C SER A 511 -1.65 -19.93 -16.59
N ALA A 512 -1.95 -20.98 -17.34
CA ALA A 512 -2.46 -22.23 -16.76
C ALA A 512 -1.42 -22.90 -15.86
N GLY A 513 -0.15 -22.86 -16.28
CA GLY A 513 1.01 -23.44 -15.62
C GLY A 513 1.28 -22.85 -14.25
N ILE A 514 0.91 -21.59 -14.02
CA ILE A 514 1.11 -20.94 -12.72
C ILE A 514 0.37 -21.64 -11.58
N ARG A 515 -0.72 -22.34 -11.89
CA ARG A 515 -1.53 -23.10 -10.92
C ARG A 515 -0.73 -24.19 -10.23
N ARG A 516 0.36 -24.65 -10.85
CA ARG A 516 1.31 -25.59 -10.24
C ARG A 516 1.89 -25.03 -8.94
N TYR A 517 2.11 -23.72 -8.88
CA TYR A 517 2.73 -23.05 -7.73
C TYR A 517 1.73 -22.55 -6.70
N ASN A 518 0.41 -22.70 -6.90
CA ASN A 518 -0.58 -22.32 -5.88
C ASN A 518 -0.41 -23.16 -4.61
N ALA A 519 -0.64 -22.56 -3.44
CA ALA A 519 -0.65 -23.29 -2.17
C ALA A 519 -1.54 -24.54 -2.23
N MET A 520 -1.03 -25.62 -1.65
CA MET A 520 -1.83 -26.78 -1.29
C MET A 520 -2.43 -26.53 0.09
N ILE A 521 -3.76 -26.54 0.19
CA ILE A 521 -4.50 -26.37 1.45
C ILE A 521 -5.46 -27.55 1.57
N ASN A 522 -5.49 -28.21 2.73
CA ASN A 522 -6.32 -29.40 2.96
C ASN A 522 -6.12 -30.49 1.88
N GLY A 523 -4.86 -30.73 1.48
CA GLY A 523 -4.47 -31.71 0.46
C GLY A 523 -4.86 -31.38 -0.98
N ARG A 524 -5.34 -30.15 -1.27
CA ARG A 524 -5.73 -29.72 -2.61
C ARG A 524 -5.05 -28.40 -2.98
N ARG A 525 -4.48 -28.33 -4.19
CA ARG A 525 -4.04 -27.05 -4.75
C ARG A 525 -5.26 -26.24 -5.18
N ALA A 526 -5.35 -25.01 -4.68
CA ALA A 526 -6.43 -24.12 -5.04
C ALA A 526 -6.38 -23.83 -6.55
N ARG A 527 -7.52 -23.90 -7.25
CA ARG A 527 -7.56 -23.71 -8.72
C ARG A 527 -7.75 -22.26 -9.15
N GLY A 528 -8.59 -21.50 -8.43
CA GLY A 528 -8.95 -20.13 -8.78
C GLY A 528 -8.61 -19.15 -7.66
N TRP A 529 -8.10 -17.98 -8.04
CA TRP A 529 -7.56 -17.00 -7.11
C TRP A 529 -8.54 -16.66 -5.97
N SER A 530 -7.98 -16.51 -4.77
CA SER A 530 -8.67 -16.08 -3.56
C SER A 530 -7.67 -15.39 -2.66
N GLU A 531 -8.08 -14.26 -2.10
CA GLU A 531 -7.33 -13.50 -1.09
C GLU A 531 -7.04 -14.34 0.18
N TRP A 532 -7.67 -15.50 0.37
CA TRP A 532 -7.54 -16.31 1.58
C TRP A 532 -6.64 -17.55 1.47
N ILE A 533 -6.37 -18.07 0.27
CA ILE A 533 -5.75 -19.41 0.09
C ILE A 533 -4.73 -19.50 -1.06
N MET A 534 -4.02 -18.42 -1.40
CA MET A 534 -3.26 -18.33 -2.66
C MET A 534 -1.81 -17.84 -2.57
N LEU A 535 -1.16 -17.98 -1.42
CA LEU A 535 0.30 -17.83 -1.41
C LEU A 535 0.96 -18.91 -2.27
N ALA A 536 2.11 -18.58 -2.87
CA ALA A 536 2.86 -19.51 -3.68
C ALA A 536 3.52 -20.60 -2.83
N CYS A 537 3.73 -21.74 -3.48
CA CYS A 537 4.50 -22.87 -2.97
C CYS A 537 6.00 -22.56 -3.06
N LEU A 538 6.52 -21.75 -2.13
CA LEU A 538 7.89 -21.21 -2.17
C LEU A 538 9.00 -22.29 -2.09
N ALA A 539 8.67 -23.50 -1.64
CA ALA A 539 9.61 -24.63 -1.59
C ALA A 539 9.61 -25.49 -2.87
N ASP A 540 8.77 -25.18 -3.87
CA ASP A 540 8.88 -25.85 -5.18
C ASP A 540 10.18 -25.38 -5.87
N PRO A 541 11.10 -26.28 -6.24
CA PRO A 541 12.39 -25.90 -6.80
C PRO A 541 12.27 -25.12 -8.12
N ASP A 542 11.18 -25.31 -8.87
CA ASP A 542 10.96 -24.63 -10.14
C ASP A 542 10.34 -23.24 -9.97
N TYR A 543 9.80 -22.91 -8.79
CA TYR A 543 9.12 -21.63 -8.56
C TYR A 543 10.08 -20.44 -8.67
N ILE A 544 11.34 -20.60 -8.26
CA ILE A 544 12.34 -19.53 -8.37
C ILE A 544 12.57 -19.13 -9.83
N GLY A 545 12.52 -20.08 -10.76
CA GLY A 545 12.63 -19.81 -12.21
C GLY A 545 11.50 -18.90 -12.70
N HIS A 546 10.27 -19.12 -12.23
CA HIS A 546 9.17 -18.22 -12.51
C HIS A 546 9.34 -16.85 -11.84
N ALA A 547 9.73 -16.82 -10.57
CA ALA A 547 9.92 -15.58 -9.82
C ALA A 547 10.97 -14.67 -10.49
N VAL A 548 12.11 -15.19 -10.91
CA VAL A 548 13.14 -14.34 -11.55
C VAL A 548 12.72 -13.76 -12.89
N GLU A 549 11.84 -14.43 -13.63
CA GLU A 549 11.31 -13.93 -14.91
C GLU A 549 10.19 -12.91 -14.71
N PHE A 550 9.31 -13.17 -13.74
CA PHE A 550 8.02 -12.50 -13.67
C PHE A 550 7.84 -11.64 -12.42
N VAL A 551 8.37 -12.07 -11.28
CA VAL A 551 8.15 -11.46 -9.97
C VAL A 551 9.44 -11.43 -9.12
N PRO A 552 10.28 -10.38 -9.20
CA PRO A 552 10.00 -9.06 -9.76
C PRO A 552 10.42 -8.86 -11.23
N GLY A 553 10.95 -9.88 -11.91
CA GLY A 553 11.62 -9.72 -13.21
C GLY A 553 13.02 -9.14 -13.02
N ILE A 554 13.98 -9.99 -12.63
CA ILE A 554 15.32 -9.53 -12.23
C ILE A 554 16.04 -8.85 -13.40
N SER A 555 15.90 -9.32 -14.64
CA SER A 555 16.66 -8.79 -15.78
C SER A 555 16.32 -7.34 -16.14
N ASP A 556 15.09 -6.88 -15.87
CA ASP A 556 14.65 -5.51 -16.15
C ASP A 556 14.32 -4.67 -14.90
N LEU A 557 14.61 -5.20 -13.70
CA LEU A 557 14.28 -4.60 -12.41
C LEU A 557 14.73 -3.14 -12.28
N ILE A 558 15.98 -2.83 -12.67
CA ILE A 558 16.55 -1.48 -12.52
C ILE A 558 15.89 -0.41 -13.40
N TYR A 559 15.17 -0.81 -14.45
CA TYR A 559 14.45 0.12 -15.34
C TYR A 559 13.10 0.55 -14.76
N HIS A 560 12.54 -0.26 -13.86
CA HIS A 560 11.28 0.04 -13.17
C HIS A 560 11.53 0.59 -11.77
N THR A 561 12.51 0.04 -11.06
CA THR A 561 12.76 0.29 -9.64
C THR A 561 14.26 0.34 -9.36
N PRO A 562 14.99 1.43 -9.71
CA PRO A 562 16.45 1.42 -9.86
C PRO A 562 17.29 1.16 -8.59
N VAL A 563 16.70 1.28 -7.40
CA VAL A 563 17.45 1.25 -6.12
C VAL A 563 16.94 0.16 -5.18
N HIS A 564 15.64 -0.08 -5.18
CA HIS A 564 15.02 -1.09 -4.31
C HIS A 564 13.71 -1.58 -4.89
N CYS A 565 13.26 -2.75 -4.45
CA CYS A 565 11.93 -3.29 -4.76
C CYS A 565 11.41 -4.09 -3.56
N ILE A 566 10.16 -3.85 -3.16
CA ILE A 566 9.47 -4.69 -2.18
C ILE A 566 9.02 -5.97 -2.86
N ILE A 567 9.45 -7.09 -2.30
CA ILE A 567 9.01 -8.44 -2.59
C ILE A 567 8.27 -8.96 -1.36
N GLY A 568 7.00 -8.53 -1.26
CA GLY A 568 6.16 -8.79 -0.10
C GLY A 568 5.35 -10.07 -0.24
N GLN A 569 5.04 -10.70 0.90
CA GLN A 569 3.87 -11.57 0.99
C GLN A 569 2.61 -10.78 0.54
N ASP A 570 1.54 -11.48 0.15
CA ASP A 570 0.21 -10.92 -0.19
C ASP A 570 -0.74 -11.01 1.00
N ASP A 571 -1.80 -10.20 1.02
CA ASP A 571 -2.76 -10.08 2.12
C ASP A 571 -3.59 -11.38 2.26
N ASN A 572 -2.90 -12.46 2.60
CA ASN A 572 -3.33 -13.82 2.36
C ASN A 572 -2.80 -14.75 3.45
N TYR A 573 -3.68 -15.63 3.91
CA TYR A 573 -3.47 -16.56 5.03
C TYR A 573 -3.13 -17.99 4.56
N GLY A 574 -3.10 -18.23 3.25
CA GLY A 574 -2.98 -19.55 2.63
C GLY A 574 -1.56 -20.08 2.53
N TYR A 575 -0.91 -20.37 3.65
CA TYR A 575 0.42 -21.02 3.65
C TYR A 575 0.35 -22.44 3.08
N CYS A 576 1.27 -22.79 2.18
CA CYS A 576 1.27 -24.09 1.51
C CYS A 576 1.55 -25.25 2.50
N GLU A 577 0.73 -26.29 2.44
CA GLU A 577 0.77 -27.49 3.28
C GLU A 577 1.27 -28.73 2.50
N CYS A 578 1.90 -28.55 1.34
CA CYS A 578 2.46 -29.67 0.57
C CYS A 578 3.71 -30.26 1.27
N PRO A 579 4.09 -31.52 1.01
CA PRO A 579 5.23 -32.16 1.67
C PRO A 579 6.56 -31.39 1.59
N LEU A 580 6.77 -30.62 0.50
CA LEU A 580 7.96 -29.76 0.37
C LEU A 580 7.88 -28.52 1.28
N CYS A 581 6.71 -27.90 1.38
CA CYS A 581 6.48 -26.70 2.21
C CYS A 581 6.20 -27.02 3.67
N THR A 582 6.16 -28.30 4.05
CA THR A 582 6.07 -28.75 5.45
C THR A 582 7.30 -29.56 5.86
N ALA A 583 8.32 -29.64 5.01
CA ALA A 583 9.57 -30.32 5.33
C ALA A 583 10.29 -29.59 6.48
N PRO A 584 10.90 -30.29 7.44
CA PRO A 584 11.53 -29.65 8.59
C PRO A 584 12.63 -28.66 8.21
N ILE A 585 12.74 -27.55 8.96
CA ILE A 585 13.80 -26.54 8.81
C ILE A 585 14.66 -26.55 10.07
N VAL A 586 15.98 -26.56 9.92
CA VAL A 586 16.91 -26.44 11.07
C VAL A 586 17.18 -24.96 11.35
N ALA A 587 16.81 -24.50 12.54
CA ALA A 587 17.05 -23.14 13.02
C ALA A 587 18.54 -22.88 13.33
N GLU A 588 18.92 -21.60 13.50
CA GLU A 588 20.30 -21.22 13.86
C GLU A 588 20.79 -21.82 15.18
N ASP A 589 19.88 -22.06 16.12
CA ASP A 589 20.17 -22.69 17.41
C ASP A 589 20.10 -24.23 17.38
N GLY A 590 19.86 -24.82 16.20
CA GLY A 590 19.81 -26.26 15.99
C GLY A 590 18.44 -26.90 16.23
N GLU A 591 17.42 -26.15 16.65
CA GLU A 591 16.06 -26.70 16.78
C GLU A 591 15.50 -27.06 15.39
N VAL A 592 14.79 -28.20 15.33
CA VAL A 592 14.08 -28.64 14.12
C VAL A 592 12.67 -28.06 14.14
N LEU A 593 12.43 -27.07 13.29
CA LEU A 593 11.14 -26.41 13.13
C LEU A 593 10.22 -27.22 12.23
N THR A 594 8.96 -27.40 12.65
CA THR A 594 7.89 -28.00 11.85
C THR A 594 6.60 -27.20 11.96
N PRO A 595 5.68 -27.22 10.98
CA PRO A 595 4.37 -26.56 11.11
C PRO A 595 3.56 -27.05 12.32
N GLN A 596 3.72 -28.32 12.70
CA GLN A 596 2.99 -28.94 13.80
C GLN A 596 3.44 -28.40 15.16
N SER A 597 4.74 -28.18 15.35
CA SER A 597 5.30 -27.77 16.66
C SER A 597 5.69 -26.30 16.73
N ASN A 598 5.86 -25.62 15.59
CA ASN A 598 6.46 -24.29 15.50
C ASN A 598 5.81 -23.44 14.38
N TYR A 599 4.48 -23.40 14.27
CA TYR A 599 3.79 -22.89 13.08
C TYR A 599 4.27 -21.49 12.63
N ALA A 600 4.34 -20.53 13.54
CA ALA A 600 4.77 -19.16 13.25
C ALA A 600 6.25 -19.09 12.80
N ASP A 601 7.15 -19.63 13.62
CA ASP A 601 8.59 -19.63 13.37
C ASP A 601 8.95 -20.37 12.08
N TYR A 602 8.27 -21.48 11.81
CA TYR A 602 8.43 -22.28 10.62
C TYR A 602 8.11 -21.47 9.36
N TYR A 603 6.92 -20.86 9.29
CA TYR A 603 6.51 -20.14 8.08
C TYR A 603 7.27 -18.82 7.89
N GLY A 604 7.74 -18.19 8.97
CA GLY A 604 8.73 -17.11 8.88
C GLY A 604 10.05 -17.60 8.25
N ALA A 605 10.62 -18.69 8.75
CA ALA A 605 11.85 -19.26 8.21
C ALA A 605 11.71 -19.75 6.75
N TRP A 606 10.56 -20.35 6.42
CA TRP A 606 10.21 -20.76 5.06
C TRP A 606 10.23 -19.57 4.10
N PHE A 607 9.56 -18.47 4.47
CA PHE A 607 9.51 -17.27 3.65
C PHE A 607 10.89 -16.64 3.44
N TYR A 608 11.65 -16.41 4.53
CA TYR A 608 12.95 -15.75 4.43
C TYR A 608 14.02 -16.64 3.78
N THR A 609 13.89 -17.97 3.82
CA THR A 609 14.73 -18.88 3.04
C THR A 609 14.55 -18.66 1.54
N TYR A 610 13.30 -18.47 1.09
CA TYR A 610 13.01 -18.13 -0.30
C TYR A 610 13.52 -16.72 -0.63
N LEU A 611 13.25 -15.72 0.23
CA LEU A 611 13.62 -14.33 -0.03
C LEU A 611 15.14 -14.14 -0.09
N ASN A 612 15.93 -14.83 0.75
CA ASN A 612 17.40 -14.83 0.66
C ASN A 612 17.88 -15.29 -0.72
N LYS A 613 17.30 -16.36 -1.29
CA LYS A 613 17.68 -16.85 -2.62
C LYS A 613 17.35 -15.85 -3.72
N VAL A 614 16.19 -15.20 -3.63
CA VAL A 614 15.81 -14.15 -4.58
C VAL A 614 16.75 -12.95 -4.47
N ASP A 615 17.06 -12.53 -3.23
CA ASP A 615 18.00 -11.44 -2.98
C ASP A 615 19.41 -11.77 -3.50
N ASP A 616 19.92 -12.99 -3.31
CA ASP A 616 21.22 -13.43 -3.85
C ASP A 616 21.27 -13.31 -5.38
N LEU A 617 20.20 -13.70 -6.08
CA LEU A 617 20.09 -13.57 -7.53
C LEU A 617 19.99 -12.10 -7.98
N ILE A 618 19.33 -11.26 -7.19
CA ILE A 618 19.30 -9.81 -7.42
C ILE A 618 20.70 -9.23 -7.21
N GLN A 619 21.42 -9.57 -6.14
CA GLN A 619 22.77 -9.06 -5.90
C GLN A 619 23.75 -9.52 -6.98
N ALA A 620 23.61 -10.75 -7.47
CA ALA A 620 24.45 -11.27 -8.55
C ALA A 620 24.29 -10.46 -9.85
N ARG A 621 23.07 -9.97 -10.12
CA ARG A 621 22.78 -9.16 -11.31
C ARG A 621 22.98 -7.66 -11.09
N TRP A 622 22.60 -7.15 -9.93
CA TRP A 622 22.54 -5.75 -9.53
C TRP A 622 23.15 -5.55 -8.13
N PRO A 623 24.49 -5.59 -7.99
CA PRO A 623 25.14 -5.39 -6.70
C PRO A 623 24.74 -4.07 -6.03
N GLY A 624 24.37 -4.12 -4.75
CA GLY A 624 23.96 -2.94 -3.97
C GLY A 624 22.49 -2.57 -4.12
N PHE A 625 21.71 -3.33 -4.91
CA PHE A 625 20.26 -3.23 -4.92
C PHE A 625 19.69 -3.62 -3.54
N ARG A 626 18.58 -3.01 -3.11
CA ARG A 626 17.96 -3.33 -1.82
C ARG A 626 16.65 -4.10 -1.99
N THR A 627 16.50 -5.18 -1.23
CA THR A 627 15.30 -6.05 -1.30
C THR A 627 14.38 -5.74 -0.12
N GLY A 628 13.20 -5.19 -0.40
CA GLY A 628 12.21 -4.89 0.64
C GLY A 628 11.24 -6.06 0.83
N THR A 629 10.53 -6.12 1.96
CA THR A 629 9.39 -7.03 2.12
C THR A 629 8.35 -6.49 3.09
N PHE A 630 7.07 -6.81 2.88
CA PHE A 630 6.02 -6.61 3.89
C PHE A 630 6.13 -7.73 4.94
N ALA A 631 6.55 -7.36 6.14
CA ALA A 631 6.72 -8.27 7.27
C ALA A 631 5.48 -8.17 8.18
N TYR A 632 4.40 -8.85 7.79
CA TYR A 632 3.18 -9.10 8.59
C TYR A 632 2.99 -10.60 8.87
N PHE A 633 1.95 -10.97 9.63
CA PHE A 633 1.59 -12.37 9.91
C PHE A 633 2.79 -13.17 10.44
N ALA A 634 3.01 -14.40 9.98
CA ALA A 634 4.13 -15.23 10.40
C ALA A 634 5.52 -14.64 10.06
N ASN A 635 5.59 -13.64 9.17
CA ASN A 635 6.85 -13.04 8.73
C ASN A 635 7.23 -11.77 9.53
N ALA A 636 6.36 -11.29 10.42
CA ALA A 636 6.64 -10.12 11.25
C ALA A 636 7.76 -10.36 12.27
N PRO A 637 7.78 -11.46 13.05
CA PRO A 637 8.91 -11.78 13.92
C PRO A 637 10.20 -12.01 13.13
N TYR A 638 11.36 -11.71 13.73
CA TYR A 638 12.64 -12.09 13.13
C TYR A 638 12.70 -13.62 13.05
N PRO A 639 12.92 -14.21 11.87
CA PRO A 639 12.91 -15.66 11.70
C PRO A 639 14.14 -16.28 12.39
N ARG A 640 14.05 -17.52 12.86
CA ARG A 640 15.18 -18.24 13.50
C ARG A 640 16.22 -18.76 12.48
N ILE A 641 16.42 -18.02 11.40
CA ILE A 641 17.42 -18.26 10.34
C ILE A 641 18.16 -16.94 10.02
N LYS A 642 19.32 -17.05 9.37
CA LYS A 642 20.05 -15.86 8.91
C LYS A 642 19.31 -15.18 7.78
N VAL A 643 19.15 -13.86 7.87
CA VAL A 643 18.56 -13.02 6.83
C VAL A 643 19.65 -12.14 6.21
N ASN A 644 19.69 -12.05 4.87
CA ASN A 644 20.64 -11.19 4.15
C ASN A 644 20.53 -9.73 4.59
N LYS A 645 21.65 -9.03 4.78
CA LYS A 645 21.66 -7.62 5.26
C LYS A 645 21.10 -6.60 4.26
N THR A 646 21.03 -6.99 2.99
CA THR A 646 20.38 -6.29 1.87
C THR A 646 18.85 -6.38 1.92
N ILE A 647 18.30 -7.29 2.74
CA ILE A 647 16.85 -7.39 2.99
C ILE A 647 16.45 -6.41 4.09
N PHE A 648 15.48 -5.55 3.77
CA PHE A 648 14.92 -4.59 4.71
C PHE A 648 13.41 -4.85 4.93
N PRO A 649 12.99 -5.15 6.17
CA PRO A 649 11.59 -5.38 6.47
C PRO A 649 10.83 -4.05 6.57
N ARG A 650 9.64 -4.03 5.99
CA ARG A 650 8.58 -3.11 6.38
C ARG A 650 7.75 -3.81 7.43
N LEU A 651 8.00 -3.52 8.70
CA LEU A 651 7.30 -4.18 9.81
C LEU A 651 5.88 -3.67 9.86
N CYS A 652 4.96 -4.52 9.39
CA CYS A 652 3.55 -4.26 9.35
C CYS A 652 2.96 -4.61 10.71
N THR A 653 2.63 -3.60 11.51
CA THR A 653 2.15 -3.76 12.90
C THR A 653 0.67 -4.15 12.91
N TYR A 654 0.38 -5.31 12.34
CA TYR A 654 -0.93 -5.86 12.03
C TYR A 654 -1.18 -7.14 12.83
N VAL A 655 -2.14 -7.25 13.74
CA VAL A 655 -3.02 -6.21 14.29
C VAL A 655 -2.42 -5.73 15.62
N ARG A 656 -2.25 -4.42 15.81
CA ARG A 656 -1.98 -3.81 17.12
C ARG A 656 -3.28 -3.69 17.91
N LYS A 657 -3.27 -4.16 19.15
CA LYS A 657 -4.50 -4.49 19.89
C LYS A 657 -5.04 -3.33 20.70
N ALA A 658 -4.15 -2.43 21.12
CA ALA A 658 -4.51 -1.13 21.65
C ALA A 658 -3.69 -0.03 20.94
N GLN A 659 -4.31 0.67 19.99
CA GLN A 659 -3.79 1.89 19.39
C GLN A 659 -3.94 3.11 20.31
N ASN A 660 -4.73 2.99 21.38
CA ASN A 660 -4.88 4.00 22.44
C ASN A 660 -3.82 3.90 23.55
N GLU A 661 -2.88 2.95 23.46
CA GLU A 661 -1.71 2.84 24.34
C GLU A 661 -0.44 2.66 23.51
N PRO A 662 0.74 3.15 23.94
CA PRO A 662 1.99 3.06 23.18
C PRO A 662 2.42 1.63 22.81
N ILE A 663 3.30 1.51 21.81
CA ILE A 663 3.75 0.23 21.26
C ILE A 663 4.50 -0.63 22.28
N PHE A 664 5.10 0.00 23.29
CA PHE A 664 5.80 -0.66 24.41
C PHE A 664 4.90 -0.92 25.63
N ALA A 665 3.62 -0.55 25.59
CA ALA A 665 2.67 -0.88 26.65
C ALA A 665 2.53 -2.41 26.80
N PRO A 666 2.22 -2.93 28.00
CA PRO A 666 2.09 -4.37 28.24
C PRO A 666 1.23 -5.11 27.20
N VAL A 667 0.08 -4.53 26.82
CA VAL A 667 -0.83 -5.13 25.82
C VAL A 667 -0.21 -5.23 24.42
N ASN A 668 0.74 -4.35 24.09
CA ASN A 668 1.44 -4.30 22.80
C ASN A 668 2.87 -4.88 22.88
N GLN A 669 3.32 -5.37 24.03
CA GLN A 669 4.75 -5.63 24.27
C GLN A 669 5.36 -6.72 23.38
N HIS A 670 4.54 -7.61 22.81
CA HIS A 670 5.01 -8.59 21.82
C HIS A 670 5.50 -7.91 20.53
N TRP A 671 4.84 -6.84 20.08
CA TRP A 671 5.31 -6.01 18.96
C TRP A 671 6.60 -5.28 19.33
N TRP A 672 6.67 -4.73 20.54
CA TRP A 672 7.90 -4.09 21.00
C TRP A 672 9.09 -5.05 21.02
N LYS A 673 8.87 -6.31 21.45
CA LYS A 673 9.89 -7.36 21.33
C LYS A 673 10.30 -7.59 19.86
N ILE A 674 9.34 -7.72 18.94
CA ILE A 674 9.62 -7.90 17.51
C ILE A 674 10.51 -6.77 16.97
N TYR A 675 10.21 -5.52 17.29
CA TYR A 675 11.02 -4.37 16.83
C TYR A 675 12.46 -4.48 17.33
N ASN A 676 12.64 -4.77 18.62
CA ASN A 676 13.95 -4.91 19.23
C ASN A 676 14.73 -6.11 18.69
N ASP A 677 14.06 -7.22 18.39
CA ASP A 677 14.70 -8.40 17.81
C ASP A 677 15.28 -8.09 16.42
N TRP A 678 14.54 -7.39 15.55
CA TRP A 678 15.06 -6.97 14.24
C TRP A 678 16.23 -6.01 14.34
N VAL A 679 16.17 -5.06 15.29
CA VAL A 679 17.29 -4.14 15.56
C VAL A 679 18.51 -4.89 16.07
N LYS A 680 18.35 -5.82 17.02
CA LYS A 680 19.41 -6.66 17.58
C LYS A 680 20.16 -7.46 16.51
N HIS A 681 19.46 -7.90 15.46
CA HIS A 681 20.06 -8.62 14.33
C HIS A 681 20.63 -7.68 13.25
N GLY A 682 20.72 -6.37 13.48
CA GLY A 682 21.42 -5.44 12.60
C GLY A 682 20.64 -4.96 11.38
N HIS A 683 19.31 -5.08 11.36
CA HIS A 683 18.46 -4.54 10.28
C HIS A 683 17.93 -3.13 10.56
N GLY A 684 18.05 -2.64 11.80
CA GLY A 684 17.53 -1.35 12.29
C GLY A 684 17.65 -0.16 11.32
N PRO A 685 18.84 0.12 10.73
CA PRO A 685 19.03 1.26 9.83
C PRO A 685 18.14 1.29 8.58
N ASN A 686 17.53 0.15 8.20
CA ASN A 686 16.73 0.02 6.98
C ASN A 686 15.25 -0.32 7.25
N ILE A 687 14.84 -0.50 8.52
CA ILE A 687 13.46 -0.81 8.87
C ILE A 687 12.56 0.38 8.57
N MET A 688 11.40 0.11 7.98
CA MET A 688 10.25 1.01 7.98
C MET A 688 9.14 0.41 8.83
N LEU A 689 8.57 1.19 9.73
CA LEU A 689 7.33 0.79 10.38
C LEU A 689 6.16 1.14 9.48
N TYR A 690 5.37 0.11 9.19
CA TYR A 690 4.13 0.20 8.46
C TYR A 690 3.03 -0.01 9.49
N ASP A 691 2.42 1.08 9.95
CA ASP A 691 1.34 1.08 10.92
C ASP A 691 -0.04 1.24 10.23
N TYR A 692 -1.10 1.14 11.03
CA TYR A 692 -2.50 1.21 10.59
C TYR A 692 -3.31 2.28 11.33
N PHE A 693 -2.67 3.37 11.77
CA PHE A 693 -3.37 4.53 12.36
C PHE A 693 -4.33 5.22 11.38
N GLY A 694 -4.04 5.30 10.08
CA GLY A 694 -4.89 5.95 9.08
C GLY A 694 -6.06 5.09 8.59
N LEU A 695 -6.06 3.79 8.87
CA LEU A 695 -7.08 2.83 8.47
C LEU A 695 -8.22 2.85 9.48
N GLY A 696 -9.47 2.95 9.01
CA GLY A 696 -10.64 3.05 9.90
C GLY A 696 -10.71 4.34 10.74
N PHE A 697 -10.01 5.41 10.33
CA PHE A 697 -9.83 6.62 11.12
C PHE A 697 -10.90 7.71 10.89
N TYR A 698 -11.58 8.17 11.96
CA TYR A 698 -12.58 9.23 11.97
C TYR A 698 -12.34 10.27 13.11
N LEU A 699 -12.69 9.98 14.38
CA LEU A 699 -12.60 10.94 15.50
C LEU A 699 -11.62 10.52 16.62
N LYS A 700 -11.12 9.27 16.61
CA LYS A 700 -10.17 8.72 17.61
C LYS A 700 -8.95 9.63 17.84
N PRO A 701 -8.66 10.02 19.09
CA PRO A 701 -7.37 10.59 19.47
C PRO A 701 -6.20 9.64 19.18
N LYS A 702 -5.14 10.12 18.51
CA LYS A 702 -3.99 9.31 18.09
C LYS A 702 -2.65 10.02 18.32
N ALA A 703 -2.59 11.34 18.24
CA ALA A 703 -1.36 12.10 18.28
C ALA A 703 -0.57 11.89 19.58
N GLU A 704 -1.23 11.79 20.74
CA GLU A 704 -0.58 11.56 22.03
C GLU A 704 0.12 10.21 22.07
N VAL A 705 -0.54 9.14 21.64
CA VAL A 705 0.07 7.80 21.60
C VAL A 705 1.20 7.76 20.57
N LEU A 706 0.99 8.36 19.40
CA LEU A 706 2.00 8.41 18.35
C LEU A 706 3.26 9.13 18.84
N LYS A 707 3.14 10.20 19.65
CA LYS A 707 4.31 10.87 20.25
C LYS A 707 5.20 9.87 20.98
N PHE A 708 4.64 9.08 21.90
CA PHE A 708 5.38 8.08 22.65
C PHE A 708 5.93 6.97 21.73
N ASP A 709 5.18 6.57 20.71
CA ASP A 709 5.66 5.60 19.72
C ASP A 709 6.87 6.13 18.95
N LEU A 710 6.82 7.36 18.46
CA LEU A 710 7.91 7.98 17.69
C LEU A 710 9.15 8.21 18.56
N GLN A 711 8.98 8.64 19.82
CA GLN A 711 10.10 8.73 20.76
C GLN A 711 10.73 7.35 20.97
N ALA A 712 9.91 6.31 21.19
CA ALA A 712 10.39 4.96 21.36
C ALA A 712 11.15 4.43 20.13
N GLN A 713 10.64 4.69 18.93
CA GLN A 713 11.25 4.32 17.65
C GLN A 713 12.59 5.01 17.42
N ARG A 714 12.64 6.33 17.67
CA ARG A 714 13.87 7.13 17.59
C ARG A 714 14.96 6.54 18.48
N ASP A 715 14.63 6.19 19.71
CA ASP A 715 15.58 5.70 20.70
C ASP A 715 16.23 4.36 20.32
N ILE A 716 15.55 3.53 19.51
CA ILE A 716 16.09 2.26 18.98
C ILE A 716 16.60 2.37 17.52
N GLY A 717 16.61 3.58 16.95
CA GLY A 717 17.17 3.85 15.62
C GLY A 717 16.26 3.51 14.43
N ILE A 718 14.96 3.29 14.63
CA ILE A 718 14.00 3.09 13.54
C ILE A 718 13.44 4.46 13.13
N LEU A 719 13.99 5.04 12.06
CA LEU A 719 13.71 6.42 11.64
C LEU A 719 12.82 6.53 10.39
N ARG A 720 11.99 5.53 10.12
CA ARG A 720 11.04 5.51 8.99
C ARG A 720 9.69 5.02 9.46
N THR A 721 8.67 5.82 9.22
CA THR A 721 7.31 5.54 9.65
C THR A 721 6.30 5.88 8.55
N TYR A 722 5.29 5.03 8.45
CA TYR A 722 4.21 5.13 7.50
C TYR A 722 2.94 4.56 8.11
N THR A 723 1.82 5.21 7.85
CA THR A 723 0.51 4.70 8.23
C THR A 723 -0.37 4.39 7.02
N GLU A 724 -1.02 3.23 7.00
CA GLU A 724 -1.99 2.87 5.98
C GLU A 724 -3.28 3.67 6.11
N GLY A 725 -3.88 4.04 4.98
CA GLY A 725 -5.12 4.80 4.94
C GLY A 725 -4.92 6.30 5.19
N GLY A 726 -6.01 7.06 5.13
CA GLY A 726 -6.01 8.53 5.27
C GLY A 726 -7.13 9.11 6.10
N GLY A 727 -7.86 8.25 6.80
CA GLY A 727 -9.12 8.57 7.44
C GLY A 727 -10.27 8.89 6.48
N TYR A 728 -11.46 9.07 7.05
CA TYR A 728 -12.71 9.23 6.31
C TYR A 728 -13.42 10.56 6.58
N ASN A 729 -13.16 11.23 7.71
CA ASN A 729 -13.84 12.46 8.10
C ASN A 729 -12.88 13.58 8.52
N GLU A 730 -12.69 14.55 7.62
CA GLU A 730 -11.72 15.64 7.79
C GLU A 730 -12.09 16.59 8.95
N TYR A 731 -13.36 17.01 9.06
CA TYR A 731 -13.77 18.09 9.98
C TYR A 731 -13.89 17.66 11.43
N MET A 732 -14.38 16.45 11.70
CA MET A 732 -14.58 15.92 13.06
C MET A 732 -13.27 15.85 13.86
N GLY A 733 -12.23 15.24 13.28
CA GLY A 733 -10.98 15.00 13.99
C GLY A 733 -9.81 14.57 13.12
N VAL A 734 -10.03 13.87 12.00
CA VAL A 734 -8.92 13.33 11.18
C VAL A 734 -7.93 14.41 10.77
N ALA A 735 -8.38 15.59 10.30
CA ALA A 735 -7.45 16.59 9.78
C ALA A 735 -6.52 17.16 10.86
N ASP A 736 -7.04 17.37 12.05
CA ASP A 736 -6.31 17.87 13.22
C ASP A 736 -5.26 16.87 13.70
N GLU A 737 -5.70 15.66 13.99
CA GLU A 737 -4.83 14.57 14.38
C GLU A 737 -3.77 14.30 13.32
N ARG A 738 -4.16 14.24 12.03
CA ARG A 738 -3.23 14.00 10.92
C ARG A 738 -2.20 15.12 10.80
N TRP A 739 -2.62 16.38 10.98
CA TRP A 739 -1.71 17.52 11.01
C TRP A 739 -0.74 17.42 12.19
N CYS A 740 -1.23 17.15 13.40
CA CYS A 740 -0.42 16.98 14.60
C CYS A 740 0.58 15.83 14.45
N MET A 741 0.14 14.67 13.96
CA MET A 741 0.97 13.50 13.69
C MET A 741 2.07 13.80 12.65
N ALA A 742 1.79 14.62 11.63
CA ALA A 742 2.80 15.06 10.67
C ALA A 742 3.89 15.93 11.33
N ARG A 743 3.50 16.84 12.24
CA ARG A 743 4.46 17.65 13.01
C ARG A 743 5.25 16.81 14.01
N LEU A 744 4.64 15.83 14.65
CA LEU A 744 5.33 14.90 15.55
C LEU A 744 6.34 13.99 14.81
N ALA A 745 6.02 13.57 13.59
CA ALA A 745 6.98 12.83 12.77
C ALA A 745 8.19 13.70 12.36
N TRP A 746 8.03 15.03 12.30
CA TRP A 746 9.15 15.96 12.16
C TRP A 746 9.93 16.09 13.47
N ASP A 747 9.24 16.35 14.57
CA ASP A 747 9.82 16.48 15.91
C ASP A 747 8.91 15.82 16.97
N PRO A 748 9.29 14.63 17.48
CA PRO A 748 8.45 13.88 18.41
C PRO A 748 8.46 14.46 19.83
N ASP A 749 9.25 15.50 20.11
CA ASP A 749 9.29 16.11 21.44
C ASP A 749 8.28 17.26 21.62
N LEU A 750 7.62 17.69 20.54
CA LEU A 750 6.59 18.74 20.53
C LEU A 750 5.44 18.45 21.50
N ASP A 751 4.87 19.51 22.08
CA ASP A 751 3.67 19.41 22.92
C ASP A 751 2.43 19.23 22.04
N VAL A 752 1.80 18.06 22.18
CA VAL A 752 0.65 17.64 21.36
C VAL A 752 -0.56 18.54 21.59
N GLU A 753 -0.80 18.96 22.83
CA GLU A 753 -1.95 19.81 23.14
C GLU A 753 -1.77 21.20 22.51
N GLN A 754 -0.54 21.73 22.50
CA GLN A 754 -0.25 22.99 21.81
C GLN A 754 -0.40 22.86 20.28
N LEU A 755 -0.08 21.70 19.70
CA LEU A 755 -0.31 21.44 18.27
C LEU A 755 -1.81 21.45 17.92
N HIS A 756 -2.65 20.78 18.71
CA HIS A 756 -4.10 20.81 18.52
C HIS A 756 -4.66 22.23 18.58
N ARG A 757 -4.23 23.02 19.57
CA ARG A 757 -4.66 24.42 19.72
C ARG A 757 -4.19 25.30 18.57
N TYR A 758 -2.96 25.08 18.09
CA TYR A 758 -2.45 25.78 16.91
C TYR A 758 -3.28 25.48 15.68
N PHE A 759 -3.57 24.19 15.42
CA PHE A 759 -4.46 23.77 14.33
C PHE A 759 -5.83 24.42 14.46
N ASN A 760 -6.47 24.30 15.64
CA ASN A 760 -7.81 24.81 15.87
C ASN A 760 -7.88 26.32 15.72
N ARG A 761 -6.91 27.07 16.27
CA ARG A 761 -6.86 28.52 16.10
C ARG A 761 -6.76 28.91 14.63
N ARG A 762 -5.87 28.27 13.88
CA ARG A 762 -5.68 28.63 12.48
C ARG A 762 -6.84 28.19 11.60
N ALA A 763 -7.42 27.00 11.81
CA ALA A 763 -8.51 26.48 10.99
C ALA A 763 -9.89 27.06 11.37
N TYR A 764 -10.16 27.34 12.64
CA TYR A 764 -11.50 27.74 13.13
C TYR A 764 -11.57 29.17 13.66
N ARG A 765 -10.46 29.92 13.67
CA ARG A 765 -10.41 31.36 14.01
C ARG A 765 -11.09 31.68 15.35
N GLU A 766 -12.16 32.46 15.38
CA GLU A 766 -12.85 32.86 16.61
C GLU A 766 -13.61 31.70 17.27
N ALA A 767 -13.93 30.64 16.54
CA ALA A 767 -14.56 29.43 17.11
C ALA A 767 -13.58 28.55 17.89
N ALA A 768 -12.27 28.73 17.72
CA ALA A 768 -11.25 27.82 18.25
C ALA A 768 -11.40 27.48 19.75
N PRO A 769 -11.68 28.42 20.68
CA PRO A 769 -11.83 28.06 22.10
C PRO A 769 -12.94 27.05 22.39
N TRP A 770 -13.99 27.02 21.56
CA TRP A 770 -15.08 26.06 21.69
C TRP A 770 -14.78 24.73 21.00
N ILE A 771 -14.02 24.77 19.90
CA ILE A 771 -13.50 23.56 19.25
C ILE A 771 -12.45 22.86 20.13
N ASP A 772 -11.59 23.63 20.80
CA ASP A 772 -10.63 23.14 21.79
C ASP A 772 -11.35 22.40 22.92
N LYS A 773 -12.46 22.95 23.44
CA LYS A 773 -13.31 22.27 24.43
C LYS A 773 -13.94 21.00 23.88
N PHE A 774 -14.58 21.07 22.71
CA PHE A 774 -15.21 19.91 22.06
C PHE A 774 -14.22 18.73 21.90
N ARG A 775 -13.06 18.96 21.29
CA ARG A 775 -12.07 17.89 21.06
C ARG A 775 -11.32 17.52 22.33
N GLY A 776 -10.96 18.49 23.17
CA GLY A 776 -10.28 18.26 24.45
C GLY A 776 -11.10 17.40 25.40
N THR A 777 -12.41 17.63 25.52
CA THR A 777 -13.32 16.79 26.32
C THR A 777 -13.34 15.35 25.79
N ILE A 778 -13.37 15.15 24.47
CA ILE A 778 -13.29 13.81 23.87
C ILE A 778 -11.95 13.14 24.21
N ARG A 779 -10.82 13.85 24.03
CA ARG A 779 -9.47 13.32 24.32
C ARG A 779 -9.29 12.93 25.79
N GLU A 780 -9.68 13.80 26.71
CA GLU A 780 -9.55 13.52 28.14
C GLU A 780 -10.32 12.25 28.54
N ASN A 781 -11.57 12.14 28.10
CA ASN A 781 -12.41 10.99 28.41
C ASN A 781 -11.96 9.72 27.69
N PHE A 782 -11.45 9.84 26.46
CA PHE A 782 -10.89 8.73 25.70
C PHE A 782 -9.72 8.07 26.44
N TYR A 783 -8.81 8.85 27.02
CA TYR A 783 -7.65 8.31 27.73
C TYR A 783 -7.95 7.89 29.17
N LYS A 784 -8.81 8.60 29.90
CA LYS A 784 -9.07 8.33 31.33
C LYS A 784 -10.21 7.37 31.60
N HIS A 785 -11.25 7.40 30.76
CA HIS A 785 -12.55 6.81 31.08
C HIS A 785 -13.02 5.78 30.04
N PHE A 786 -12.34 5.65 28.89
CA PHE A 786 -12.71 4.65 27.89
C PHE A 786 -11.84 3.41 27.98
N HIS A 787 -12.29 2.46 28.80
CA HIS A 787 -11.57 1.24 29.17
C HIS A 787 -11.72 0.11 28.13
N LEU A 788 -11.48 0.43 26.86
CA LEU A 788 -11.51 -0.47 25.71
C LEU A 788 -10.13 -0.50 25.03
N GLY A 789 -9.63 -1.70 24.70
CA GLY A 789 -8.50 -1.82 23.77
C GLY A 789 -8.98 -1.58 22.35
N ILE A 790 -8.46 -0.53 21.69
CA ILE A 790 -8.96 -0.09 20.38
C ILE A 790 -7.98 -0.50 19.30
N ASP A 791 -8.38 -1.36 18.37
CA ASP A 791 -7.61 -1.64 17.17
C ASP A 791 -8.00 -0.72 16.00
N PHE A 792 -7.44 -0.96 14.80
CA PHE A 792 -7.80 -0.18 13.61
C PHE A 792 -9.14 -0.60 12.98
N GLU A 793 -9.55 -1.86 13.15
CA GLU A 793 -10.82 -2.42 12.64
C GLU A 793 -12.02 -2.10 13.52
N ASP A 794 -11.78 -1.67 14.75
CA ASP A 794 -12.74 -1.02 15.61
C ASP A 794 -13.07 0.31 14.96
N GLU A 795 -13.85 0.26 13.88
CA GLU A 795 -14.40 1.43 13.22
C GLU A 795 -14.89 2.37 14.32
N ASN A 796 -14.72 3.69 14.12
CA ASN A 796 -14.91 4.72 15.14
C ASN A 796 -16.30 4.74 15.86
N ARG A 797 -17.17 3.77 15.61
CA ARG A 797 -18.41 3.41 16.33
C ARG A 797 -18.26 3.27 17.85
N ALA A 798 -17.06 3.06 18.37
CA ALA A 798 -16.81 2.97 19.80
C ALA A 798 -16.90 4.32 20.55
N ILE A 799 -16.62 5.44 19.87
CA ILE A 799 -16.67 6.78 20.48
C ILE A 799 -18.11 7.26 20.78
N PRO A 800 -19.12 7.06 19.91
CA PRO A 800 -20.52 7.33 20.28
C PRO A 800 -20.94 6.61 21.56
N VAL A 801 -20.54 5.34 21.73
CA VAL A 801 -20.80 4.56 22.95
C VAL A 801 -20.17 5.23 24.18
N MET A 802 -18.92 5.68 24.08
CA MET A 802 -18.27 6.44 25.15
C MET A 802 -19.03 7.72 25.49
N ILE A 803 -19.40 8.51 24.47
CA ILE A 803 -20.12 9.79 24.63
C ILE A 803 -21.47 9.56 25.33
N GLU A 804 -22.23 8.54 24.92
CA GLU A 804 -23.53 8.20 25.50
C GLU A 804 -23.40 7.71 26.94
N ASN A 805 -22.48 6.78 27.21
CA ASN A 805 -22.28 6.21 28.55
C ASN A 805 -21.84 7.27 29.58
N LEU A 806 -21.05 8.25 29.16
CA LEU A 806 -20.59 9.35 30.02
C LEU A 806 -21.56 10.54 30.06
N GLY A 807 -22.65 10.51 29.28
CA GLY A 807 -23.64 11.59 29.25
C GLY A 807 -23.13 12.90 28.61
N LEU A 808 -22.16 12.82 27.70
CA LEU A 808 -21.44 13.98 27.16
C LEU A 808 -22.12 14.64 25.94
N ALA A 809 -23.12 13.99 25.34
CA ALA A 809 -23.69 14.41 24.04
C ALA A 809 -24.20 15.87 24.05
N ALA A 810 -24.97 16.27 25.07
CA ALA A 810 -25.51 17.62 25.18
C ALA A 810 -24.43 18.68 25.41
N GLU A 811 -23.41 18.35 26.20
CA GLU A 811 -22.28 19.24 26.45
C GLU A 811 -21.47 19.48 25.17
N LEU A 812 -21.11 18.41 24.47
CA LEU A 812 -20.32 18.46 23.23
C LEU A 812 -21.04 19.26 22.14
N HIS A 813 -22.34 19.00 21.91
CA HIS A 813 -23.13 19.80 20.96
C HIS A 813 -23.23 21.27 21.39
N GLY A 814 -23.39 21.53 22.70
CA GLY A 814 -23.41 22.89 23.24
C GLY A 814 -22.12 23.67 23.01
N TYR A 815 -20.96 23.00 22.90
CA TYR A 815 -19.72 23.65 22.45
C TYR A 815 -19.78 24.01 20.97
N LEU A 816 -20.28 23.12 20.11
CA LEU A 816 -20.42 23.40 18.68
C LEU A 816 -21.40 24.55 18.39
N ASP A 817 -22.50 24.65 19.14
CA ASP A 817 -23.44 25.78 19.04
C ASP A 817 -22.75 27.12 19.36
N LYS A 818 -21.93 27.14 20.41
CA LYS A 818 -21.15 28.32 20.79
C LYS A 818 -20.06 28.64 19.77
N ALA A 819 -19.43 27.62 19.18
CA ALA A 819 -18.48 27.80 18.07
C ALA A 819 -19.17 28.49 16.88
N ARG A 820 -20.36 28.02 16.49
CA ARG A 820 -21.16 28.60 15.40
C ARG A 820 -21.58 30.04 15.68
N ALA A 821 -21.88 30.37 16.93
CA ALA A 821 -22.21 31.73 17.34
C ALA A 821 -20.98 32.67 17.36
N ALA A 822 -19.79 32.15 17.68
CA ALA A 822 -18.57 32.94 17.83
C ALA A 822 -17.84 33.22 16.51
N VAL A 823 -17.90 32.28 15.55
CA VAL A 823 -17.12 32.35 14.31
C VAL A 823 -17.56 33.52 13.41
N LYS A 824 -16.59 34.32 12.96
CA LYS A 824 -16.83 35.47 12.07
C LYS A 824 -16.21 35.26 10.69
N HIS A 825 -15.04 34.63 10.63
CA HIS A 825 -14.35 34.38 9.37
C HIS A 825 -15.20 33.48 8.45
N PRO A 826 -15.52 33.89 7.20
CA PRO A 826 -16.47 33.18 6.33
C PRO A 826 -16.11 31.71 6.09
N GLN A 827 -14.84 31.42 5.81
CA GLN A 827 -14.39 30.06 5.54
C GLN A 827 -14.35 29.19 6.81
N ALA A 828 -14.01 29.78 7.96
CA ALA A 828 -14.02 29.06 9.23
C ALA A 828 -15.47 28.72 9.62
N LYS A 829 -16.42 29.60 9.31
CA LYS A 829 -17.85 29.36 9.50
C LYS A 829 -18.32 28.15 8.69
N LEU A 830 -17.91 28.03 7.43
CA LEU A 830 -18.20 26.85 6.61
C LEU A 830 -17.69 25.56 7.27
N PHE A 831 -16.47 25.58 7.83
CA PHE A 831 -15.94 24.40 8.51
C PHE A 831 -16.68 24.05 9.79
N VAL A 832 -17.08 25.03 10.59
CA VAL A 832 -17.91 24.79 11.79
C VAL A 832 -19.24 24.15 11.39
N GLU A 833 -19.87 24.62 10.30
CA GLU A 833 -21.13 24.05 9.80
C GLU A 833 -20.96 22.61 9.28
N LYS A 834 -19.86 22.32 8.57
CA LYS A 834 -19.52 20.96 8.13
C LYS A 834 -19.21 20.04 9.33
N LEU A 835 -18.48 20.52 10.33
CA LEU A 835 -18.19 19.79 11.57
C LEU A 835 -19.48 19.41 12.32
N ILE A 836 -20.41 20.35 12.52
CA ILE A 836 -21.70 20.08 13.17
C ILE A 836 -22.46 18.99 12.42
N LYS A 837 -22.61 19.14 11.10
CA LYS A 837 -23.31 18.15 10.27
C LYS A 837 -22.70 16.75 10.38
N ASP A 838 -21.38 16.68 10.35
CA ASP A 838 -20.66 15.41 10.43
C ASP A 838 -20.78 14.78 11.82
N TYR A 839 -20.72 15.59 12.88
CA TYR A 839 -20.94 15.13 14.25
C TYR A 839 -22.37 14.60 14.46
N ASP A 840 -23.39 15.30 13.95
CA ASP A 840 -24.78 14.87 14.05
C ASP A 840 -25.01 13.55 13.32
N ALA A 841 -24.48 13.40 12.10
CA ALA A 841 -24.56 12.16 11.34
C ALA A 841 -23.84 11.00 12.06
N TYR A 842 -22.71 11.29 12.70
CA TYR A 842 -21.93 10.33 13.46
C TYR A 842 -22.65 9.83 14.71
N MET A 843 -23.24 10.74 15.50
CA MET A 843 -24.03 10.38 16.67
C MET A 843 -25.35 9.69 16.30
N ALA A 844 -25.92 9.98 15.12
CA ALA A 844 -27.09 9.29 14.59
C ALA A 844 -26.78 7.90 13.99
N GLY A 845 -25.50 7.50 13.88
CA GLY A 845 -25.09 6.24 13.25
C GLY A 845 -25.25 6.22 11.73
N ASP A 846 -25.38 7.37 11.06
CA ASP A 846 -25.42 7.47 9.59
C ASP A 846 -24.01 7.36 9.00
N TRP A 847 -23.45 6.14 9.01
CA TRP A 847 -22.12 5.85 8.51
C TRP A 847 -21.95 6.14 7.01
N LYS A 848 -23.05 6.17 6.25
CA LYS A 848 -23.02 6.54 4.84
C LYS A 848 -22.74 8.03 4.70
N ALA A 849 -23.45 8.88 5.45
CA ALA A 849 -23.18 10.31 5.49
C ALA A 849 -21.77 10.62 6.01
N VAL A 850 -21.34 9.97 7.09
CA VAL A 850 -20.00 10.16 7.66
C VAL A 850 -18.90 9.83 6.63
N ARG A 851 -19.04 8.73 5.87
CA ARG A 851 -18.09 8.36 4.80
C ARG A 851 -18.19 9.24 3.56
N ALA A 852 -19.36 9.80 3.27
CA ALA A 852 -19.61 10.68 2.13
C ALA A 852 -19.14 12.12 2.33
N SER A 853 -18.85 12.54 3.58
CA SER A 853 -18.17 13.83 3.86
C SER A 853 -16.86 13.98 3.08
N ARG A 854 -16.27 12.86 2.64
CA ARG A 854 -15.14 12.81 1.71
C ARG A 854 -15.60 12.94 0.26
N ARG A 855 -14.90 13.81 -0.48
CA ARG A 855 -14.75 13.89 -1.96
C ARG A 855 -15.70 14.86 -2.69
N ALA A 856 -15.26 16.12 -2.78
CA ALA A 856 -15.19 16.73 -4.11
C ALA A 856 -13.77 16.45 -4.65
N PRO A 857 -13.60 15.97 -5.90
CA PRO A 857 -12.28 16.00 -6.51
C PRO A 857 -11.79 17.44 -6.51
N MET A 858 -10.51 17.65 -6.19
CA MET A 858 -9.90 18.96 -6.35
C MET A 858 -10.22 19.46 -7.76
N PRO A 859 -10.73 20.69 -7.92
CA PRO A 859 -10.94 21.25 -9.24
C PRO A 859 -9.61 21.20 -9.98
N LYS A 860 -9.65 20.97 -11.29
CA LYS A 860 -8.43 21.11 -12.10
C LYS A 860 -7.95 22.55 -11.93
N ASP A 861 -6.70 22.73 -11.54
CA ASP A 861 -6.12 24.06 -11.40
C ASP A 861 -6.33 24.85 -12.68
N ALA A 862 -6.73 26.11 -12.52
CA ALA A 862 -6.70 27.04 -13.63
C ALA A 862 -5.25 27.12 -14.15
N PRO A 863 -5.04 27.21 -15.47
CA PRO A 863 -3.70 27.39 -16.01
C PRO A 863 -3.06 28.61 -15.37
N ARG A 864 -1.89 28.45 -14.73
CA ARG A 864 -1.17 29.59 -14.17
C ARG A 864 -0.84 30.59 -15.28
N PRO A 865 -0.78 31.90 -14.97
CA PRO A 865 -0.28 32.90 -15.91
C PRO A 865 1.11 32.51 -16.45
N PRO A 866 1.43 32.86 -17.72
CA PRO A 866 2.77 32.71 -18.25
C PRO A 866 3.78 33.45 -17.37
N THR A 867 4.88 32.79 -17.04
CA THR A 867 5.99 33.42 -16.31
C THR A 867 6.95 34.07 -17.32
N ILE A 868 7.86 34.93 -16.83
CA ILE A 868 8.98 35.47 -17.62
C ILE A 868 9.76 34.33 -18.32
N ALA A 869 9.94 33.19 -17.65
CA ALA A 869 10.60 32.04 -18.25
C ALA A 869 9.78 31.46 -19.42
N ASP A 870 8.46 31.38 -19.29
CA ASP A 870 7.58 30.90 -20.36
C ASP A 870 7.61 31.82 -21.59
N GLU A 871 7.59 33.14 -21.38
CA GLU A 871 7.68 34.12 -22.47
C GLU A 871 9.03 34.06 -23.19
N LEU A 872 10.13 33.97 -22.43
CA LEU A 872 11.48 33.77 -22.97
C LEU A 872 11.58 32.44 -23.72
N PHE A 873 10.98 31.37 -23.18
CA PHE A 873 10.92 30.08 -23.84
C PHE A 873 10.19 30.16 -25.17
N GLU A 874 9.00 30.77 -25.23
CA GLU A 874 8.27 30.91 -26.48
C GLU A 874 9.02 31.77 -27.51
N THR A 875 9.65 32.86 -27.06
CA THR A 875 10.51 33.70 -27.91
C THR A 875 11.68 32.91 -28.51
N ASN A 876 12.42 32.19 -27.66
CA ASN A 876 13.54 31.35 -28.10
C ASN A 876 13.07 30.18 -28.98
N ARG A 877 11.89 29.59 -28.70
CA ARG A 877 11.31 28.49 -29.47
C ARG A 877 10.97 28.95 -30.88
N VAL A 878 10.33 30.12 -31.03
CA VAL A 878 10.01 30.71 -32.33
C VAL A 878 11.28 31.04 -33.10
N ALA A 879 12.30 31.62 -32.46
CA ALA A 879 13.58 31.91 -33.09
C ALA A 879 14.30 30.64 -33.56
N ALA A 880 14.40 29.61 -32.71
CA ALA A 880 15.00 28.32 -33.06
C ALA A 880 14.24 27.63 -34.21
N LEU A 881 12.91 27.65 -34.17
CA LEU A 881 12.09 27.09 -35.24
C LEU A 881 12.25 27.84 -36.57
N ALA A 882 12.39 29.17 -36.54
CA ALA A 882 12.62 29.96 -37.74
C ALA A 882 13.99 29.66 -38.37
N LEU A 883 15.05 29.57 -37.57
CA LEU A 883 16.39 29.17 -38.01
C LEU A 883 16.40 27.74 -38.57
N ALA A 884 15.70 26.82 -37.89
CA ALA A 884 15.51 25.45 -38.34
C ALA A 884 14.84 25.39 -39.72
N LYS A 885 13.73 26.13 -39.92
CA LYS A 885 13.03 26.21 -41.21
C LYS A 885 13.87 26.79 -42.35
N ARG A 886 14.86 27.63 -42.04
CA ARG A 886 15.82 28.17 -43.04
C ARG A 886 17.00 27.24 -43.34
N GLY A 887 17.11 26.11 -42.63
CA GLY A 887 18.19 25.15 -42.81
C GLY A 887 19.54 25.61 -42.25
N GLU A 888 19.56 26.60 -41.36
CA GLU A 888 20.79 27.15 -40.78
C GLU A 888 21.33 26.25 -39.65
N LYS A 889 21.87 25.07 -39.96
CA LYS A 889 22.29 24.04 -38.98
C LYS A 889 22.98 24.58 -37.72
N ARG A 890 24.08 25.33 -37.87
CA ARG A 890 24.88 25.82 -36.73
C ARG A 890 24.10 26.81 -35.87
N ALA A 891 23.37 27.73 -36.48
CA ALA A 891 22.60 28.73 -35.77
C ALA A 891 21.36 28.13 -35.11
N ALA A 892 20.68 27.19 -35.77
CA ALA A 892 19.54 26.47 -35.21
C ALA A 892 19.94 25.64 -33.98
N LEU A 893 21.04 24.87 -34.06
CA LEU A 893 21.56 24.10 -32.92
C LEU A 893 21.94 25.03 -31.75
N ALA A 894 22.63 26.14 -32.01
CA ALA A 894 22.94 27.12 -30.95
C ALA A 894 21.67 27.76 -30.34
N ALA A 895 20.65 28.04 -31.15
CA ALA A 895 19.36 28.54 -30.67
C ALA A 895 18.61 27.48 -29.84
N MET A 896 18.73 26.20 -30.19
CA MET A 896 18.19 25.09 -29.41
C MET A 896 18.95 24.91 -28.08
N GLU A 897 20.27 25.06 -28.05
CA GLU A 897 21.05 25.07 -26.80
C GLU A 897 20.56 26.20 -25.88
N LYS A 898 20.32 27.40 -26.44
CA LYS A 898 19.73 28.52 -25.70
C LYS A 898 18.32 28.21 -25.19
N LEU A 899 17.50 27.50 -25.98
CA LEU A 899 16.15 27.09 -25.61
C LEU A 899 16.12 26.16 -24.40
N VAL A 900 17.07 25.22 -24.30
CA VAL A 900 17.15 24.23 -23.20
C VAL A 900 18.00 24.71 -22.01
N ALA A 901 18.75 25.80 -22.15
CA ALA A 901 19.60 26.33 -21.09
C ALA A 901 18.81 26.84 -19.88
N ASP A 902 17.57 27.33 -20.08
CA ASP A 902 16.73 27.81 -18.99
C ASP A 902 16.01 26.66 -18.29
N ARG A 903 16.65 26.14 -17.24
CA ARG A 903 16.14 25.03 -16.43
C ARG A 903 14.89 25.35 -15.60
N ARG A 904 14.40 26.61 -15.63
CA ARG A 904 13.06 26.97 -15.13
C ARG A 904 11.96 26.37 -16.01
N ILE A 905 12.26 25.96 -17.24
CA ILE A 905 11.35 25.24 -18.11
C ILE A 905 11.48 23.73 -17.86
N PRO A 906 10.38 23.02 -17.56
CA PRO A 906 10.43 21.58 -17.34
C PRO A 906 10.79 20.83 -18.63
N ARG A 907 11.54 19.73 -18.48
CA ARG A 907 11.99 18.88 -19.58
C ARG A 907 10.90 18.52 -20.57
N GLY A 908 9.75 18.05 -20.08
CA GLY A 908 8.63 17.65 -20.95
C GLY A 908 8.19 18.76 -21.92
N LYS A 909 8.24 20.03 -21.50
CA LYS A 909 7.84 21.18 -22.33
C LYS A 909 8.84 21.46 -23.44
N TYR A 910 10.13 21.62 -23.13
CA TYR A 910 11.13 21.88 -24.15
C TYR A 910 11.37 20.67 -25.05
N ASN A 911 11.34 19.45 -24.52
CA ASN A 911 11.56 18.23 -25.29
C ASN A 911 10.44 18.01 -26.30
N SER A 912 9.18 18.29 -25.92
CA SER A 912 8.05 18.27 -26.86
C SER A 912 8.24 19.24 -28.03
N ALA A 913 8.69 20.47 -27.76
CA ALA A 913 8.97 21.46 -28.80
C ALA A 913 10.12 21.04 -29.73
N LEU A 914 11.19 20.48 -29.16
CA LEU A 914 12.35 19.99 -29.92
C LEU A 914 11.95 18.82 -30.84
N VAL A 915 11.40 17.75 -30.25
CA VAL A 915 11.11 16.50 -30.95
C VAL A 915 9.95 16.64 -31.93
N SER A 916 8.94 17.45 -31.61
CA SER A 916 7.72 17.54 -32.43
C SER A 916 7.74 18.68 -33.45
N GLN A 917 8.62 19.67 -33.33
CA GLN A 917 8.59 20.86 -34.20
C GLN A 917 9.97 21.23 -34.75
N ILE A 918 10.96 21.45 -33.88
CA ILE A 918 12.23 22.07 -34.29
C ILE A 918 13.14 21.09 -35.02
N PHE A 919 13.38 19.89 -34.47
CA PHE A 919 14.17 18.87 -35.15
C PHE A 919 13.55 18.47 -36.50
N PRO A 920 12.24 18.18 -36.61
CA PRO A 920 11.62 17.90 -37.90
C PRO A 920 11.81 19.01 -38.93
N ALA A 921 11.65 20.27 -38.52
CA ALA A 921 11.86 21.41 -39.41
C ALA A 921 13.33 21.52 -39.88
N LEU A 922 14.28 21.34 -38.97
CA LEU A 922 15.71 21.45 -39.27
C LEU A 922 16.18 20.31 -40.19
N VAL A 923 15.79 19.07 -39.90
CA VAL A 923 16.14 17.90 -40.71
C VAL A 923 15.57 18.02 -42.13
N GLY A 924 14.35 18.56 -42.26
CA GLY A 924 13.71 18.78 -43.56
C GLY A 924 14.33 19.90 -44.39
N ALA A 925 14.83 20.97 -43.75
CA ALA A 925 15.39 22.13 -44.45
C ALA A 925 16.91 22.05 -44.71
N ALA A 926 17.66 21.26 -43.93
CA ALA A 926 19.12 21.15 -44.03
C ALA A 926 19.60 19.71 -44.25
N PRO A 927 19.97 19.33 -45.49
CA PRO A 927 20.53 18.00 -45.78
C PRO A 927 21.80 17.65 -44.98
N SER A 928 22.56 18.66 -44.54
CA SER A 928 23.80 18.49 -43.76
C SER A 928 23.60 18.09 -42.29
N VAL A 929 22.35 18.03 -41.82
CA VAL A 929 22.01 17.58 -40.46
C VAL A 929 21.89 16.06 -40.50
N THR A 930 22.65 15.35 -39.67
CA THR A 930 22.68 13.89 -39.61
C THR A 930 21.93 13.37 -38.38
N ALA A 931 21.55 12.10 -38.38
CA ALA A 931 21.00 11.45 -37.19
C ALA A 931 21.98 11.48 -36.01
N ALA A 932 23.29 11.38 -36.27
CA ALA A 932 24.33 11.51 -35.26
C ALA A 932 24.34 12.90 -34.60
N ASP A 933 24.14 13.99 -35.36
CA ASP A 933 24.02 15.34 -34.80
C ASP A 933 22.82 15.44 -33.84
N VAL A 934 21.66 14.90 -34.24
CA VAL A 934 20.44 14.91 -33.44
C VAL A 934 20.60 14.07 -32.17
N LEU A 935 21.18 12.87 -32.28
CA LEU A 935 21.45 11.98 -31.15
C LEU A 935 22.45 12.60 -30.18
N ALA A 936 23.52 13.22 -30.67
CA ALA A 936 24.51 13.89 -29.83
C ALA A 936 23.87 15.05 -29.05
N PHE A 937 23.02 15.84 -29.70
CA PHE A 937 22.25 16.89 -29.01
C PHE A 937 21.31 16.29 -27.97
N TYR A 938 20.53 15.27 -28.36
CA TYR A 938 19.53 14.63 -27.51
C TYR A 938 20.18 14.02 -26.25
N ARG A 939 21.27 13.26 -26.41
CA ARG A 939 22.00 12.67 -25.27
C ARG A 939 22.54 13.73 -24.33
N ARG A 940 22.95 14.88 -24.87
CA ARG A 940 23.51 15.98 -24.07
C ARG A 940 22.45 16.78 -23.30
N HIS A 941 21.26 16.98 -23.88
CA HIS A 941 20.30 17.99 -23.38
C HIS A 941 18.89 17.47 -23.09
N CYS A 942 18.49 16.34 -23.68
CA CYS A 942 17.12 15.84 -23.63
C CYS A 942 16.93 14.63 -22.73
N GLN A 943 18.01 14.06 -22.15
CA GLN A 943 17.86 12.96 -21.19
C GLN A 943 17.33 13.47 -19.84
N PRO A 944 16.50 12.68 -19.13
CA PRO A 944 16.18 12.97 -17.74
C PRO A 944 17.45 13.03 -16.87
N GLY A 945 17.44 13.85 -15.81
CA GLY A 945 18.54 13.91 -14.86
C GLY A 945 18.85 12.55 -14.21
N THR A 946 17.82 11.73 -14.01
CA THR A 946 17.92 10.37 -13.47
C THR A 946 18.75 9.44 -14.36
N THR A 947 18.73 9.59 -15.68
CA THR A 947 19.54 8.75 -16.59
C THR A 947 21.03 8.97 -16.36
N ARG A 948 21.46 10.24 -16.26
CA ARG A 948 22.85 10.59 -15.94
C ARG A 948 23.25 10.10 -14.55
N ALA A 949 22.33 10.21 -13.59
CA ALA A 949 22.58 9.78 -12.22
C ALA A 949 22.71 8.26 -12.07
N LEU A 950 21.81 7.49 -12.68
CA LEU A 950 21.69 6.05 -12.46
C LEU A 950 22.46 5.22 -13.49
N GLY A 951 22.93 5.82 -14.58
CA GLY A 951 23.62 5.12 -15.66
C GLY A 951 22.70 4.24 -16.52
N VAL A 952 21.39 4.28 -16.26
CA VAL A 952 20.36 3.58 -17.04
C VAL A 952 19.17 4.49 -17.32
N ASN A 953 18.57 4.34 -18.50
CA ASN A 953 17.43 5.13 -18.89
C ASN A 953 16.10 4.52 -18.44
N SER A 954 15.53 5.08 -17.37
CA SER A 954 14.20 4.75 -16.86
C SER A 954 13.04 5.50 -17.56
N ASP A 955 13.31 6.30 -18.59
CA ASP A 955 12.28 7.04 -19.33
C ASP A 955 11.46 6.14 -20.25
N ARG A 956 10.19 5.92 -19.88
CA ARG A 956 9.23 5.14 -20.67
C ARG A 956 8.80 5.83 -21.98
N GLY A 957 9.09 7.13 -22.15
CA GLY A 957 8.72 7.91 -23.33
C GLY A 957 9.69 7.81 -24.51
N LEU A 958 10.92 7.29 -24.30
CA LEU A 958 12.00 7.35 -25.30
C LEU A 958 11.60 6.78 -26.67
N GLY A 959 10.93 5.62 -26.72
CA GLY A 959 10.57 4.98 -27.98
C GLY A 959 9.66 5.84 -28.87
N GLY A 960 8.72 6.60 -28.27
CA GLY A 960 7.86 7.53 -29.01
C GLY A 960 8.60 8.79 -29.50
N GLU A 961 9.65 9.19 -28.78
CA GLU A 961 10.50 10.31 -29.19
C GLU A 961 11.43 9.92 -30.33
N ILE A 962 12.08 8.74 -30.24
CA ILE A 962 12.90 8.18 -31.32
C ILE A 962 12.09 8.03 -32.61
N ARG A 963 10.85 7.54 -32.52
CA ARG A 963 9.95 7.44 -33.67
C ARG A 963 9.71 8.79 -34.34
N ARG A 964 9.40 9.83 -33.57
CA ARG A 964 9.17 11.19 -34.11
C ARG A 964 10.42 11.79 -34.77
N LEU A 965 11.60 11.52 -34.20
CA LEU A 965 12.86 11.91 -34.83
C LEU A 965 13.07 11.14 -36.15
N ALA A 966 12.79 9.83 -36.17
CA ALA A 966 12.87 9.00 -37.37
C ALA A 966 11.91 9.46 -38.48
N ASP A 967 10.70 9.93 -38.14
CA ASP A 967 9.72 10.47 -39.11
C ASP A 967 10.34 11.61 -39.94
N ALA A 968 11.16 12.46 -39.32
CA ALA A 968 11.82 13.57 -39.99
C ALA A 968 12.88 13.11 -41.02
N PHE A 969 13.70 12.12 -40.65
CA PHE A 969 14.72 11.56 -41.55
C PHE A 969 14.08 10.72 -42.68
N ALA A 970 12.99 10.01 -42.38
CA ALA A 970 12.24 9.27 -43.38
C ALA A 970 11.61 10.18 -44.44
N ALA A 971 11.10 11.35 -44.05
CA ALA A 971 10.53 12.32 -44.99
C ALA A 971 11.52 12.78 -46.07
N ARG A 972 12.82 12.83 -45.77
CA ARG A 972 13.90 13.17 -46.73
C ARG A 972 14.57 11.97 -47.40
N GLY A 973 14.15 10.74 -47.06
CA GLY A 973 14.71 9.52 -47.64
C GLY A 973 16.00 9.02 -47.00
N ASP A 974 16.36 9.53 -45.83
CA ASP A 974 17.59 9.13 -45.13
C ASP A 974 17.36 7.85 -44.31
N VAL A 975 17.46 6.71 -45.00
CA VAL A 975 17.26 5.39 -44.41
C VAL A 975 18.35 5.07 -43.37
N ASP A 976 19.60 5.43 -43.64
CA ASP A 976 20.72 5.18 -42.73
C ASP A 976 20.57 5.95 -41.42
N GLY A 977 20.09 7.20 -41.48
CA GLY A 977 19.78 7.99 -40.30
C GLY A 977 18.65 7.38 -39.45
N VAL A 978 17.60 6.82 -40.08
CA VAL A 978 16.55 6.10 -39.36
C VAL A 978 17.10 4.85 -38.68
N VAL A 979 17.91 4.06 -39.39
CA VAL A 979 18.54 2.85 -38.84
C VAL A 979 19.41 3.21 -37.62
N LEU A 980 20.26 4.22 -37.74
CA LEU A 980 21.12 4.69 -36.64
C LEU A 980 20.33 5.09 -35.40
N LEU A 981 19.21 5.82 -35.56
CA LEU A 981 18.36 6.23 -34.43
C LEU A 981 17.82 5.02 -33.66
N TYR A 982 17.36 4.00 -34.38
CA TYR A 982 16.80 2.81 -33.77
C TYR A 982 17.87 1.86 -33.21
N ASP A 983 19.06 1.79 -33.81
CA ASP A 983 20.18 0.99 -33.30
C ASP A 983 20.70 1.57 -31.97
N GLU A 984 20.87 2.89 -31.90
CA GLU A 984 21.21 3.57 -30.64
C GLU A 984 20.11 3.41 -29.60
N TYR A 985 18.84 3.41 -30.01
CA TYR A 985 17.73 3.12 -29.11
C TYR A 985 17.78 1.69 -28.58
N ALA A 986 18.07 0.71 -29.43
CA ALA A 986 18.14 -0.71 -29.05
C ALA A 986 19.24 -0.98 -28.01
N MET A 987 20.33 -0.22 -28.04
CA MET A 987 21.50 -0.34 -27.16
C MET A 987 21.72 0.90 -26.29
N TRP A 988 20.65 1.59 -25.91
CA TRP A 988 20.74 2.92 -25.27
C TRP A 988 21.66 2.96 -24.03
N ASP A 989 21.63 1.89 -23.24
CA ASP A 989 22.42 1.73 -22.02
C ASP A 989 23.58 0.71 -22.21
N GLY A 990 23.98 0.49 -23.46
CA GLY A 990 25.01 -0.49 -23.83
C GLY A 990 24.64 -1.91 -23.41
N ASP A 991 25.62 -2.65 -22.88
CA ASP A 991 25.46 -4.05 -22.47
C ASP A 991 24.54 -4.26 -21.27
N VAL A 992 24.20 -3.19 -20.53
CA VAL A 992 23.23 -3.22 -19.43
C VAL A 992 21.80 -3.36 -19.95
N THR A 993 21.54 -3.03 -21.23
CA THR A 993 20.21 -3.17 -21.84
C THR A 993 19.81 -4.65 -21.91
N PRO A 994 18.67 -5.08 -21.34
CA PRO A 994 18.23 -6.48 -21.43
C PRO A 994 18.03 -6.89 -22.88
N ILE A 995 18.37 -8.12 -23.25
CA ILE A 995 18.26 -8.63 -24.61
C ILE A 995 16.82 -8.60 -25.13
N ALA A 996 15.83 -8.81 -24.25
CA ALA A 996 14.42 -8.68 -24.59
C ALA A 996 14.09 -7.24 -25.02
N TYR A 997 14.66 -6.24 -24.36
CA TYR A 997 14.50 -4.83 -24.75
C TYR A 997 15.20 -4.56 -26.09
N ARG A 998 16.43 -5.05 -26.28
CA ARG A 998 17.15 -4.94 -27.56
C ARG A 998 16.31 -5.54 -28.70
N ALA A 999 15.76 -6.73 -28.49
CA ALA A 999 14.91 -7.44 -29.46
C ALA A 999 13.61 -6.68 -29.75
N SER A 1000 12.87 -6.23 -28.74
CA SER A 1000 11.65 -5.42 -28.94
C SER A 1000 11.93 -4.10 -29.67
N ARG A 1001 13.04 -3.42 -29.33
CA ARG A 1001 13.43 -2.15 -29.97
C ARG A 1001 13.93 -2.37 -31.41
N ALA A 1002 14.63 -3.46 -31.67
CA ALA A 1002 15.00 -3.88 -33.03
C ALA A 1002 13.77 -4.27 -33.87
N THR A 1003 12.76 -4.91 -33.29
CA THR A 1003 11.47 -5.15 -33.97
C THR A 1003 10.79 -3.83 -34.34
N ALA A 1004 10.79 -2.85 -33.43
CA ALA A 1004 10.25 -1.52 -33.74
C ALA A 1004 10.98 -0.84 -34.91
N LYS A 1005 12.30 -1.06 -35.07
CA LYS A 1005 13.07 -0.63 -36.27
C LYS A 1005 12.49 -1.24 -37.54
N ILE A 1006 12.36 -2.56 -37.59
CA ILE A 1006 11.88 -3.27 -38.78
C ILE A 1006 10.44 -2.90 -39.13
N ASP A 1007 9.56 -2.82 -38.13
CA ASP A 1007 8.17 -2.40 -38.30
C ASP A 1007 8.08 -0.98 -38.83
N TYR A 1008 8.94 -0.08 -38.35
CA TYR A 1008 9.02 1.28 -38.85
C TYR A 1008 9.44 1.31 -40.32
N LEU A 1009 10.55 0.65 -40.68
CA LEU A 1009 11.07 0.63 -42.06
C LEU A 1009 10.02 0.09 -43.05
N ARG A 1010 9.33 -1.00 -42.70
CA ARG A 1010 8.25 -1.58 -43.52
C ARG A 1010 6.95 -0.78 -43.49
N GLY A 1011 6.75 0.03 -42.45
CA GLY A 1011 5.59 0.90 -42.28
C GLY A 1011 5.56 2.10 -43.24
N VAL A 1012 6.70 2.44 -43.85
CA VAL A 1012 6.79 3.52 -44.85
C VAL A 1012 6.13 3.07 -46.16
N LYS A 1013 4.85 3.47 -46.35
CA LYS A 1013 4.04 3.07 -47.52
C LYS A 1013 3.77 4.19 -48.54
N ARG A 1014 4.27 5.40 -48.30
CA ARG A 1014 4.05 6.57 -49.16
C ARG A 1014 5.35 7.34 -49.38
N GLY A 1015 5.47 7.97 -50.53
CA GLY A 1015 6.62 8.80 -50.91
C GLY A 1015 7.62 8.09 -51.83
N PRO A 1016 8.63 8.82 -52.34
CA PRO A 1016 9.57 8.30 -53.33
C PRO A 1016 10.54 7.24 -52.77
N TRP A 1017 10.68 7.16 -51.44
CA TRP A 1017 11.67 6.32 -50.76
C TRP A 1017 11.18 4.94 -50.35
N VAL A 1018 9.91 4.60 -50.60
CA VAL A 1018 9.27 3.34 -50.16
C VAL A 1018 10.11 2.11 -50.52
N LYS A 1019 10.65 2.05 -51.75
CA LYS A 1019 11.49 0.92 -52.19
C LYS A 1019 12.81 0.82 -51.41
N ALA A 1020 13.44 1.97 -51.09
CA ALA A 1020 14.71 2.00 -50.36
C ALA A 1020 14.52 1.55 -48.91
N PHE A 1021 13.45 2.01 -48.25
CA PHE A 1021 13.08 1.58 -46.91
C PHE A 1021 12.75 0.08 -46.84
N ALA A 1022 11.96 -0.43 -47.80
CA ALA A 1022 11.66 -1.84 -47.92
C ALA A 1022 12.93 -2.68 -48.15
N ALA A 1023 13.81 -2.27 -49.06
CA ALA A 1023 15.07 -2.96 -49.33
C ALA A 1023 15.99 -2.99 -48.09
N ARG A 1024 16.06 -1.89 -47.33
CA ARG A 1024 16.85 -1.87 -46.09
C ARG A 1024 16.24 -2.76 -45.01
N ALA A 1025 14.92 -2.81 -44.87
CA ALA A 1025 14.28 -3.73 -43.92
C ALA A 1025 14.67 -5.19 -44.20
N GLU A 1026 14.70 -5.59 -45.48
CA GLU A 1026 15.11 -6.95 -45.86
C GLU A 1026 16.62 -7.20 -45.65
N ALA A 1027 17.47 -6.18 -45.82
CA ALA A 1027 18.90 -6.30 -45.51
C ALA A 1027 19.18 -6.44 -44.00
N GLU A 1028 18.38 -5.79 -43.15
CA GLU A 1028 18.50 -5.86 -41.68
C GLU A 1028 17.87 -7.14 -41.10
N LYS A 1029 16.99 -7.80 -41.84
CA LYS A 1029 16.20 -8.95 -41.39
C LYS A 1029 17.06 -10.09 -40.80
N PRO A 1030 18.16 -10.56 -41.40
CA PRO A 1030 18.93 -11.70 -40.86
C PRO A 1030 19.48 -11.43 -39.46
N ALA A 1031 20.04 -10.24 -39.21
CA ALA A 1031 20.60 -9.86 -37.91
C ALA A 1031 19.49 -9.72 -36.85
N TRP A 1032 18.36 -9.13 -37.24
CA TRP A 1032 17.20 -9.01 -36.36
C TRP A 1032 16.59 -10.37 -35.99
N ILE A 1033 16.43 -11.30 -36.94
CA ILE A 1033 15.98 -12.67 -36.67
C ILE A 1033 16.94 -13.40 -35.73
N ALA A 1034 18.25 -13.28 -35.94
CA ALA A 1034 19.25 -13.88 -35.05
C ALA A 1034 19.13 -13.34 -33.61
N LEU A 1035 18.87 -12.03 -33.46
CA LEU A 1035 18.62 -11.42 -32.15
C LEU A 1035 17.31 -11.94 -31.52
N LEU A 1036 16.22 -12.06 -32.29
CA LEU A 1036 14.96 -12.62 -31.79
C LEU A 1036 15.14 -14.06 -31.30
N ARG A 1037 15.86 -14.90 -32.04
CA ARG A 1037 16.14 -16.30 -31.64
C ARG A 1037 16.93 -16.38 -30.35
N LYS A 1038 17.92 -15.49 -30.17
CA LYS A 1038 18.67 -15.42 -28.91
C LYS A 1038 17.75 -14.96 -27.78
N ALA A 1039 16.94 -13.94 -28.01
CA ALA A 1039 16.03 -13.40 -26.99
C ALA A 1039 14.89 -14.36 -26.61
N SER A 1040 14.43 -15.22 -27.52
CA SER A 1040 13.36 -16.18 -27.23
C SER A 1040 13.77 -17.30 -26.28
N VAL A 1041 15.06 -17.47 -25.97
CA VAL A 1041 15.57 -18.57 -25.12
C VAL A 1041 16.50 -18.14 -23.97
N SER A 1042 16.87 -16.85 -23.87
CA SER A 1042 17.91 -16.40 -22.93
C SER A 1042 17.36 -15.71 -21.67
N GLU A 1043 16.66 -14.59 -21.82
CA GLU A 1043 16.09 -13.82 -20.70
C GLU A 1043 14.84 -13.05 -21.14
N GLY A 1044 13.93 -12.80 -20.19
CA GLY A 1044 12.70 -12.03 -20.40
C GLY A 1044 11.45 -12.80 -20.00
N LYS A 1045 10.33 -12.08 -19.91
CA LYS A 1045 9.03 -12.66 -19.53
C LYS A 1045 8.53 -13.62 -20.62
N PRO A 1046 7.72 -14.64 -20.26
CA PRO A 1046 7.04 -15.49 -21.23
C PRO A 1046 6.40 -14.70 -22.39
N ASP A 1047 5.75 -13.57 -22.08
CA ASP A 1047 5.14 -12.65 -23.05
C ASP A 1047 6.09 -12.21 -24.16
N SER A 1048 7.30 -11.78 -23.78
CA SER A 1048 8.31 -11.32 -24.72
C SER A 1048 8.81 -12.48 -25.58
N ARG A 1049 9.12 -13.63 -24.96
CA ARG A 1049 9.59 -14.82 -25.68
C ARG A 1049 8.58 -15.29 -26.71
N GLY A 1050 7.32 -15.46 -26.32
CA GLY A 1050 6.26 -15.88 -27.23
C GLY A 1050 6.02 -14.87 -28.35
N THR A 1051 6.05 -13.57 -28.05
CA THR A 1051 5.96 -12.53 -29.09
C THR A 1051 7.11 -12.63 -30.10
N PHE A 1052 8.33 -12.90 -29.65
CA PHE A 1052 9.49 -13.09 -30.55
C PHE A 1052 9.36 -14.36 -31.38
N LEU A 1053 8.90 -15.47 -30.80
CA LEU A 1053 8.66 -16.73 -31.50
C LEU A 1053 7.61 -16.57 -32.61
N LEU A 1054 6.47 -15.94 -32.31
CA LEU A 1054 5.45 -15.65 -33.32
C LEU A 1054 5.97 -14.75 -34.43
N ARG A 1055 6.83 -13.80 -34.09
CA ARG A 1055 7.44 -12.92 -35.08
C ARG A 1055 8.44 -13.65 -35.98
N ILE A 1056 9.23 -14.58 -35.44
CA ILE A 1056 10.11 -15.46 -36.26
C ILE A 1056 9.26 -16.31 -37.18
N TYR A 1057 8.18 -16.92 -36.66
CA TYR A 1057 7.23 -17.69 -37.45
C TYR A 1057 6.68 -16.87 -38.63
N ASP A 1058 6.15 -15.67 -38.38
CA ASP A 1058 5.55 -14.81 -39.41
C ASP A 1058 6.54 -14.51 -40.57
N GLU A 1059 7.84 -14.48 -40.28
CA GLU A 1059 8.91 -14.14 -41.24
C GLU A 1059 9.47 -15.31 -42.04
N GLU A 1060 9.33 -16.53 -41.54
CA GLU A 1060 9.98 -17.72 -42.07
C GLU A 1060 9.02 -18.84 -42.47
N LYS A 1061 7.74 -18.74 -42.09
CA LYS A 1061 6.70 -19.76 -42.35
C LYS A 1061 6.61 -20.22 -43.82
N ASP A 1062 6.95 -19.36 -44.77
CA ASP A 1062 6.89 -19.68 -46.21
C ASP A 1062 8.00 -20.66 -46.64
N GLY A 1063 9.10 -20.74 -45.87
CA GLY A 1063 10.19 -21.71 -46.07
C GLY A 1063 10.08 -22.98 -45.24
N MET A 1064 9.08 -23.07 -44.36
CA MET A 1064 8.83 -24.22 -43.49
C MET A 1064 7.92 -25.25 -44.16
N SER A 1065 8.06 -26.51 -43.79
CA SER A 1065 7.03 -27.54 -44.03
C SER A 1065 5.77 -27.26 -43.21
N GLU A 1066 4.65 -27.90 -43.57
CA GLU A 1066 3.41 -27.80 -42.78
C GLU A 1066 3.63 -28.27 -41.33
N ALA A 1067 4.37 -29.37 -41.14
CA ALA A 1067 4.69 -29.89 -39.81
C ALA A 1067 5.55 -28.92 -38.98
N GLU A 1068 6.54 -28.26 -39.59
CA GLU A 1068 7.35 -27.24 -38.91
C GLU A 1068 6.53 -26.01 -38.53
N ARG A 1069 5.60 -25.58 -39.40
CA ARG A 1069 4.69 -24.48 -39.09
C ARG A 1069 3.75 -24.81 -37.94
N GLU A 1070 3.16 -26.01 -37.95
CA GLU A 1070 2.30 -26.49 -36.87
C GLU A 1070 3.06 -26.52 -35.55
N ALA A 1071 4.25 -27.15 -35.53
CA ALA A 1071 5.09 -27.22 -34.35
C ALA A 1071 5.49 -25.85 -33.79
N ALA A 1072 5.76 -24.86 -34.65
CA ALA A 1072 6.10 -23.51 -34.24
C ALA A 1072 4.93 -22.77 -33.59
N VAL A 1073 3.71 -22.93 -34.11
CA VAL A 1073 2.50 -22.35 -33.50
C VAL A 1073 2.20 -23.05 -32.18
N ASP A 1074 2.24 -24.38 -32.14
CA ASP A 1074 1.99 -25.19 -30.95
C ASP A 1074 2.99 -24.91 -29.82
N HIS A 1075 4.25 -24.64 -30.14
CA HIS A 1075 5.27 -24.28 -29.15
C HIS A 1075 4.86 -23.07 -28.29
N VAL A 1076 4.08 -22.14 -28.85
CA VAL A 1076 3.52 -20.99 -28.11
C VAL A 1076 2.13 -21.30 -27.57
N LEU A 1077 1.28 -21.97 -28.36
CA LEU A 1077 -0.13 -22.24 -28.03
C LEU A 1077 -0.31 -23.14 -26.82
N MET A 1078 0.54 -24.16 -26.71
CA MET A 1078 0.44 -25.26 -25.76
C MET A 1078 1.42 -25.13 -24.59
N ASP A 1079 2.19 -24.03 -24.51
CA ASP A 1079 3.05 -23.75 -23.36
C ASP A 1079 2.23 -23.18 -22.21
N ASP A 1080 1.98 -23.99 -21.18
CA ASP A 1080 1.19 -23.65 -19.98
C ASP A 1080 1.67 -22.40 -19.23
N PHE A 1081 2.93 -22.00 -19.38
CA PHE A 1081 3.48 -20.77 -18.79
C PHE A 1081 3.44 -19.57 -19.74
N MET A 1082 3.00 -19.76 -20.98
CA MET A 1082 2.77 -18.66 -21.91
C MET A 1082 1.54 -17.86 -21.49
N SER A 1083 1.63 -16.54 -21.58
CA SER A 1083 0.49 -15.71 -21.22
C SER A 1083 -0.68 -15.86 -22.17
N CYS A 1084 -1.88 -15.75 -21.61
CA CYS A 1084 -3.12 -15.91 -22.36
C CYS A 1084 -3.22 -14.97 -23.58
N PRO A 1085 -2.83 -13.67 -23.50
CA PRO A 1085 -2.85 -12.79 -24.67
C PRO A 1085 -1.94 -13.28 -25.81
N VAL A 1086 -0.77 -13.83 -25.49
CA VAL A 1086 0.18 -14.31 -26.51
C VAL A 1086 -0.30 -15.62 -27.14
N ARG A 1087 -0.90 -16.52 -26.36
CA ARG A 1087 -1.59 -17.72 -26.87
C ARG A 1087 -2.75 -17.35 -27.81
N TYR A 1088 -3.53 -16.31 -27.48
CA TYR A 1088 -4.57 -15.81 -28.38
C TYR A 1088 -3.99 -15.22 -29.68
N GLU A 1089 -2.88 -14.50 -29.62
CA GLU A 1089 -2.19 -14.03 -30.83
C GLU A 1089 -1.65 -15.20 -31.67
N ALA A 1090 -1.14 -16.25 -31.03
CA ALA A 1090 -0.68 -17.45 -31.70
C ALA A 1090 -1.85 -18.21 -32.37
N SER A 1091 -3.05 -18.23 -31.79
CA SER A 1091 -4.21 -18.90 -32.40
C SER A 1091 -4.64 -18.26 -33.71
N LYS A 1092 -4.38 -16.96 -33.89
CA LYS A 1092 -4.63 -16.24 -35.16
C LYS A 1092 -3.74 -16.71 -36.31
N ARG A 1093 -2.66 -17.45 -36.03
CA ARG A 1093 -1.71 -17.97 -37.02
C ARG A 1093 -1.97 -19.41 -37.45
N ILE A 1094 -2.91 -20.12 -36.79
CA ILE A 1094 -3.32 -21.48 -37.18
C ILE A 1094 -3.67 -21.59 -38.68
N PRO A 1095 -4.42 -20.66 -39.30
CA PRO A 1095 -4.72 -20.74 -40.73
C PRO A 1095 -3.46 -20.76 -41.60
N GLY A 1096 -2.43 -20.01 -41.21
CA GLY A 1096 -1.14 -19.96 -41.90
C GLY A 1096 -0.34 -21.26 -41.78
N ALA A 1097 -0.56 -22.05 -40.73
CA ALA A 1097 0.12 -23.33 -40.55
C ALA A 1097 -0.33 -24.38 -41.57
N HIS A 1098 -1.63 -24.40 -41.89
CA HIS A 1098 -2.28 -25.41 -42.73
C HIS A 1098 -2.53 -24.98 -44.18
N VAL A 1099 -1.61 -24.17 -44.73
CA VAL A 1099 -1.62 -23.83 -46.16
C VAL A 1099 -0.60 -24.67 -46.91
N GLN A 1100 -1.03 -25.24 -48.03
CA GLN A 1100 -0.26 -26.14 -48.91
C GLN A 1100 -0.05 -25.51 -50.30
N GLY A 1101 0.84 -26.13 -51.10
CA GLY A 1101 1.03 -25.74 -52.50
C GLY A 1101 1.52 -24.31 -52.69
N GLY A 1102 2.42 -23.82 -51.84
CA GLY A 1102 2.95 -22.45 -51.91
C GLY A 1102 1.95 -21.35 -51.54
N GLY A 1103 0.95 -21.65 -50.70
CA GLY A 1103 -0.05 -20.67 -50.26
C GLY A 1103 -1.43 -20.81 -50.91
N SER A 1104 -1.61 -21.77 -51.82
CA SER A 1104 -2.76 -21.85 -52.73
C SER A 1104 -3.91 -22.74 -52.24
N VAL A 1105 -3.66 -23.67 -51.31
CA VAL A 1105 -4.67 -24.61 -50.80
C VAL A 1105 -4.71 -24.52 -49.28
N THR A 1106 -5.86 -24.14 -48.72
CA THR A 1106 -6.08 -24.10 -47.26
C THR A 1106 -6.77 -25.38 -46.80
N ASN A 1107 -6.13 -26.14 -45.92
CA ASN A 1107 -6.74 -27.32 -45.31
C ASN A 1107 -7.63 -26.92 -44.12
N TRP A 1108 -8.86 -26.53 -44.43
CA TRP A 1108 -9.82 -26.03 -43.43
C TRP A 1108 -10.20 -27.05 -42.35
N TYR A 1109 -10.16 -28.35 -42.64
CA TYR A 1109 -10.43 -29.38 -41.63
C TYR A 1109 -9.27 -29.53 -40.65
N ALA A 1110 -8.02 -29.42 -41.11
CA ALA A 1110 -6.88 -29.35 -40.20
C ALA A 1110 -6.89 -28.08 -39.33
N ILE A 1111 -7.31 -26.94 -39.89
CA ILE A 1111 -7.52 -25.69 -39.12
C ILE A 1111 -8.57 -25.92 -38.03
N GLU A 1112 -9.71 -26.51 -38.38
CA GLU A 1112 -10.76 -26.85 -37.41
C GLU A 1112 -10.21 -27.70 -36.27
N ASP A 1113 -9.54 -28.81 -36.59
CA ASP A 1113 -9.01 -29.71 -35.57
C ASP A 1113 -7.92 -29.06 -34.71
N HIS A 1114 -7.04 -28.25 -35.31
CA HIS A 1114 -6.03 -27.50 -34.57
C HIS A 1114 -6.66 -26.46 -33.65
N VAL A 1115 -7.63 -25.65 -34.10
CA VAL A 1115 -8.34 -24.68 -33.25
C VAL A 1115 -9.04 -25.37 -32.09
N ILE A 1116 -9.71 -26.49 -32.35
CA ILE A 1116 -10.39 -27.26 -31.29
C ILE A 1116 -9.39 -27.85 -30.30
N ARG A 1117 -8.28 -28.41 -30.77
CA ARG A 1117 -7.17 -28.88 -29.93
C ARG A 1117 -6.60 -27.75 -29.06
N ALA A 1118 -6.38 -26.57 -29.64
CA ALA A 1118 -5.84 -25.39 -28.99
C ALA A 1118 -6.70 -24.86 -27.83
N VAL A 1119 -8.02 -24.80 -28.04
CA VAL A 1119 -8.94 -24.29 -27.00
C VAL A 1119 -9.28 -25.35 -25.95
N ALA A 1120 -9.03 -26.64 -26.25
CA ALA A 1120 -9.23 -27.77 -25.36
C ALA A 1120 -8.00 -28.10 -24.49
N ASP A 1121 -6.79 -27.80 -24.96
CA ASP A 1121 -5.52 -28.14 -24.30
C ASP A 1121 -5.46 -27.66 -22.84
N SER A 1122 -5.69 -26.37 -22.62
CA SER A 1122 -5.56 -25.72 -21.31
C SER A 1122 -6.38 -24.43 -21.24
N ASP A 1123 -6.52 -23.86 -20.04
CA ASP A 1123 -7.33 -22.65 -19.83
C ASP A 1123 -6.51 -21.36 -19.98
N TRP A 1124 -6.65 -20.75 -21.14
CA TRP A 1124 -6.14 -19.40 -21.45
C TRP A 1124 -7.26 -18.39 -21.72
N SER A 1125 -8.43 -18.56 -21.10
CA SER A 1125 -9.59 -17.66 -21.27
C SER A 1125 -9.35 -16.22 -20.83
N TYR A 1126 -8.45 -16.00 -19.86
CA TYR A 1126 -8.19 -14.70 -19.22
C TYR A 1126 -9.40 -14.11 -18.46
N LEU A 1127 -10.33 -14.95 -18.01
CA LEU A 1127 -11.56 -14.54 -17.31
C LEU A 1127 -11.40 -14.30 -15.79
N TYR A 1128 -10.22 -14.49 -15.23
CA TYR A 1128 -9.99 -14.41 -13.79
C TYR A 1128 -10.02 -12.97 -13.27
N ARG A 1129 -10.92 -12.71 -12.30
CA ARG A 1129 -11.00 -11.44 -11.59
C ARG A 1129 -10.16 -11.50 -10.32
N THR A 1130 -9.18 -10.61 -10.20
CA THR A 1130 -8.43 -10.35 -8.96
C THR A 1130 -8.95 -9.07 -8.31
N CYS A 1131 -8.50 -8.72 -7.10
CA CYS A 1131 -8.83 -7.42 -6.50
C CYS A 1131 -8.33 -6.21 -7.32
N TYR A 1132 -7.43 -6.42 -8.29
CA TYR A 1132 -6.78 -5.37 -9.08
C TYR A 1132 -6.96 -5.51 -10.61
N SER A 1133 -7.41 -6.67 -11.12
CA SER A 1133 -7.77 -6.89 -12.53
C SER A 1133 -9.28 -7.13 -12.68
N ARG A 1134 -9.93 -6.35 -13.55
CA ARG A 1134 -11.40 -6.29 -13.71
C ARG A 1134 -11.94 -6.90 -15.00
N SER A 1135 -11.13 -7.53 -15.85
CA SER A 1135 -11.57 -7.93 -17.20
C SER A 1135 -12.26 -9.30 -17.21
N SER A 1136 -13.51 -9.39 -16.74
CA SER A 1136 -14.36 -10.59 -16.87
C SER A 1136 -15.26 -10.59 -18.12
N TRP A 1137 -15.12 -9.59 -19.01
CA TRP A 1137 -15.96 -9.43 -20.21
C TRP A 1137 -15.38 -10.07 -21.48
N ASN A 1138 -14.14 -10.57 -21.47
CA ASN A 1138 -13.44 -10.99 -22.68
C ASN A 1138 -12.80 -12.38 -22.51
N ASP A 1139 -13.47 -13.43 -23.00
CA ASP A 1139 -12.92 -14.78 -23.05
C ASP A 1139 -12.07 -14.95 -24.32
N LEU A 1140 -10.75 -15.07 -24.18
CA LEU A 1140 -9.84 -15.15 -25.31
C LEU A 1140 -9.99 -16.45 -26.12
N ARG A 1141 -10.40 -17.56 -25.48
CA ARG A 1141 -10.67 -18.82 -26.19
C ARG A 1141 -11.95 -18.71 -27.00
N LEU A 1142 -12.97 -18.06 -26.45
CA LEU A 1142 -14.20 -17.75 -27.16
C LEU A 1142 -13.91 -16.86 -28.37
N ASN A 1143 -13.07 -15.83 -28.19
CA ASN A 1143 -12.66 -14.97 -29.29
C ASN A 1143 -11.97 -15.77 -30.39
N ALA A 1144 -11.06 -16.68 -30.06
CA ALA A 1144 -10.38 -17.49 -31.05
C ALA A 1144 -11.34 -18.34 -31.89
N ILE A 1145 -12.31 -19.04 -31.27
CA ILE A 1145 -13.28 -19.84 -32.05
C ILE A 1145 -14.20 -18.96 -32.90
N CYS A 1146 -14.65 -17.81 -32.39
CA CYS A 1146 -15.47 -16.87 -33.16
C CYS A 1146 -14.70 -16.26 -34.33
N ASP A 1147 -13.46 -15.83 -34.11
CA ASP A 1147 -12.61 -15.23 -35.14
C ASP A 1147 -12.29 -16.24 -36.25
N MET A 1148 -12.03 -17.51 -35.89
CA MET A 1148 -11.77 -18.59 -36.85
C MET A 1148 -13.05 -19.00 -37.62
N ALA A 1149 -14.20 -19.05 -36.96
CA ALA A 1149 -15.48 -19.29 -37.62
C ALA A 1149 -15.83 -18.17 -38.61
N ALA A 1150 -15.65 -16.91 -38.22
CA ALA A 1150 -15.84 -15.76 -39.11
C ALA A 1150 -14.90 -15.81 -40.32
N LEU A 1151 -13.65 -16.24 -40.13
CA LEU A 1151 -12.68 -16.43 -41.22
C LEU A 1151 -13.11 -17.54 -42.19
N ALA A 1152 -13.51 -18.71 -41.68
CA ALA A 1152 -14.01 -19.82 -42.49
C ALA A 1152 -15.28 -19.44 -43.26
N ARG A 1153 -16.20 -18.73 -42.61
CA ARG A 1153 -17.42 -18.18 -43.24
C ARG A 1153 -17.08 -17.22 -44.38
N LYS A 1154 -16.13 -16.29 -44.17
CA LYS A 1154 -15.66 -15.37 -45.21
C LYS A 1154 -15.01 -16.10 -46.40
N ALA A 1155 -14.43 -17.28 -46.17
CA ALA A 1155 -13.88 -18.14 -47.22
C ALA A 1155 -14.90 -19.10 -47.85
N GLY A 1156 -16.21 -18.97 -47.52
CA GLY A 1156 -17.27 -19.82 -48.07
C GLY A 1156 -17.37 -21.22 -47.43
N ARG A 1157 -16.65 -21.47 -46.34
CA ARG A 1157 -16.64 -22.75 -45.60
C ARG A 1157 -17.57 -22.71 -44.39
N LEU A 1158 -18.86 -22.58 -44.67
CA LEU A 1158 -19.90 -22.57 -43.64
C LEU A 1158 -19.97 -23.89 -42.84
N ASP A 1159 -19.66 -25.01 -43.49
CA ASP A 1159 -19.54 -26.34 -42.86
C ASP A 1159 -18.52 -26.34 -41.72
N VAL A 1160 -17.33 -25.78 -41.99
CA VAL A 1160 -16.23 -25.68 -41.02
C VAL A 1160 -16.53 -24.64 -39.95
N ALA A 1161 -17.03 -23.47 -40.34
CA ALA A 1161 -17.41 -22.42 -39.39
C ALA A 1161 -18.43 -22.91 -38.36
N ARG A 1162 -19.46 -23.63 -38.83
CA ARG A 1162 -20.44 -24.27 -37.95
C ARG A 1162 -19.80 -25.33 -37.04
N SER A 1163 -18.93 -26.17 -37.59
CA SER A 1163 -18.28 -27.23 -36.81
C SER A 1163 -17.38 -26.68 -35.71
N ILE A 1164 -16.61 -25.63 -35.98
CA ILE A 1164 -15.78 -24.93 -34.98
C ILE A 1164 -16.65 -24.43 -33.81
N LEU A 1165 -17.78 -23.78 -34.09
CA LEU A 1165 -18.66 -23.26 -33.05
C LEU A 1165 -19.40 -24.38 -32.29
N ASP A 1166 -19.91 -25.39 -33.00
CA ASP A 1166 -20.64 -26.52 -32.42
C ASP A 1166 -19.74 -27.40 -31.53
N ARG A 1167 -18.47 -27.58 -31.89
CA ARG A 1167 -17.47 -28.33 -31.11
C ARG A 1167 -16.85 -27.46 -30.01
N GLY A 1168 -16.54 -26.21 -30.32
CA GLY A 1168 -15.79 -25.30 -29.45
C GLY A 1168 -16.60 -24.72 -28.30
N ALA A 1169 -17.83 -24.28 -28.54
CA ALA A 1169 -18.65 -23.65 -27.50
C ALA A 1169 -18.87 -24.55 -26.26
N PRO A 1170 -19.20 -25.85 -26.40
CA PRO A 1170 -19.33 -26.76 -25.25
C PRO A 1170 -18.01 -26.97 -24.49
N LEU A 1171 -16.87 -27.03 -25.18
CA LEU A 1171 -15.54 -27.17 -24.54
C LEU A 1171 -15.21 -25.99 -23.63
N LEU A 1172 -15.71 -24.81 -23.98
CA LEU A 1172 -15.53 -23.58 -23.23
C LEU A 1172 -16.62 -23.36 -22.17
N GLY A 1173 -17.59 -24.27 -22.06
CA GLY A 1173 -18.70 -24.17 -21.10
C GLY A 1173 -19.88 -23.31 -21.56
N TYR A 1174 -19.96 -22.96 -22.85
CA TYR A 1174 -21.10 -22.24 -23.44
C TYR A 1174 -22.07 -23.22 -24.12
N TYR A 1175 -23.15 -23.55 -23.42
CA TYR A 1175 -24.20 -24.47 -23.88
C TYR A 1175 -25.60 -23.88 -23.64
N ALA A 1176 -26.62 -24.51 -24.20
CA ALA A 1176 -28.01 -24.10 -24.01
C ALA A 1176 -28.42 -24.32 -22.54
N GLY A 1177 -28.96 -23.28 -21.90
CA GLY A 1177 -29.34 -23.34 -20.48
C GLY A 1177 -28.19 -23.19 -19.48
N MET A 1178 -26.99 -22.78 -19.94
CA MET A 1178 -25.89 -22.45 -19.03
C MET A 1178 -26.30 -21.41 -17.98
N SER A 1179 -25.74 -21.52 -16.77
CA SER A 1179 -25.98 -20.55 -15.70
C SER A 1179 -25.36 -19.20 -16.05
N MET A 1180 -26.15 -18.12 -15.98
CA MET A 1180 -25.64 -16.74 -16.06
C MET A 1180 -24.95 -16.28 -14.77
N LYS A 1181 -24.88 -17.15 -13.75
CA LYS A 1181 -24.16 -16.92 -12.50
C LYS A 1181 -22.78 -17.58 -12.58
N GLU A 1182 -21.78 -16.80 -12.97
CA GLU A 1182 -20.36 -17.16 -12.89
C GLU A 1182 -19.75 -16.49 -11.64
N PRO A 1183 -18.92 -17.19 -10.84
CA PRO A 1183 -18.19 -16.57 -9.74
C PRO A 1183 -17.32 -15.41 -10.25
N ASN A 1184 -17.46 -14.24 -9.62
CA ASN A 1184 -16.67 -13.04 -9.89
C ASN A 1184 -16.99 -12.25 -11.19
N ALA A 1185 -17.89 -12.72 -12.06
CA ALA A 1185 -18.43 -11.92 -13.18
C ALA A 1185 -19.81 -11.34 -12.86
N SER A 1186 -20.10 -10.12 -13.34
CA SER A 1186 -21.45 -9.57 -13.30
C SER A 1186 -22.36 -10.22 -14.36
N PRO A 1187 -23.68 -10.30 -14.14
CA PRO A 1187 -24.60 -10.89 -15.12
C PRO A 1187 -24.45 -10.30 -16.53
N GLY A 1188 -24.29 -8.97 -16.63
CA GLY A 1188 -24.11 -8.28 -17.92
C GLY A 1188 -22.81 -8.62 -18.66
N GLU A 1189 -21.77 -9.10 -17.97
CA GLU A 1189 -20.52 -9.55 -18.61
C GLU A 1189 -20.65 -10.96 -19.20
N VAL A 1190 -21.38 -11.84 -18.52
CA VAL A 1190 -21.73 -13.17 -19.06
C VAL A 1190 -22.65 -13.00 -20.28
N GLU A 1191 -23.65 -12.12 -20.19
CA GLU A 1191 -24.57 -11.80 -21.28
C GLU A 1191 -23.84 -11.30 -22.54
N LYS A 1192 -22.84 -10.43 -22.40
CA LYS A 1192 -22.05 -9.95 -23.54
C LYS A 1192 -21.30 -11.06 -24.26
N ARG A 1193 -20.68 -11.98 -23.51
CA ARG A 1193 -19.96 -13.13 -24.09
C ARG A 1193 -20.90 -14.10 -24.79
N VAL A 1194 -22.02 -14.42 -24.13
CA VAL A 1194 -23.08 -15.25 -24.70
C VAL A 1194 -23.65 -14.62 -25.96
N LYS A 1195 -23.98 -13.33 -25.94
CA LYS A 1195 -24.48 -12.61 -27.10
C LYS A 1195 -23.48 -12.63 -28.26
N LYS A 1196 -22.19 -12.42 -27.99
CA LYS A 1196 -21.14 -12.51 -29.02
C LYS A 1196 -21.13 -13.88 -29.70
N LEU A 1197 -21.23 -14.96 -28.91
CA LEU A 1197 -21.29 -16.32 -29.44
C LEU A 1197 -22.57 -16.56 -30.23
N ASP A 1198 -23.72 -16.18 -29.69
CA ASP A 1198 -25.02 -16.38 -30.33
C ASP A 1198 -25.11 -15.62 -31.67
N ASP A 1199 -24.64 -14.37 -31.71
CA ASP A 1199 -24.59 -13.54 -32.93
C ASP A 1199 -23.71 -14.19 -34.03
N GLU A 1200 -22.59 -14.83 -33.67
CA GLU A 1200 -21.74 -15.53 -34.64
C GLU A 1200 -22.31 -16.90 -35.03
N MET A 1201 -22.92 -17.63 -34.10
CA MET A 1201 -23.61 -18.90 -34.39
C MET A 1201 -24.80 -18.70 -35.33
N GLU A 1202 -25.58 -17.63 -35.15
CA GLU A 1202 -26.68 -17.26 -36.04
C GLU A 1202 -26.20 -17.00 -37.47
N GLN A 1203 -25.10 -16.25 -37.63
CA GLN A 1203 -24.46 -16.01 -38.93
C GLN A 1203 -23.95 -17.30 -39.61
N CYS A 1204 -23.69 -18.36 -38.84
CA CYS A 1204 -23.28 -19.67 -39.32
C CYS A 1204 -24.43 -20.68 -39.45
N GLY A 1205 -25.67 -20.27 -39.19
CA GLY A 1205 -26.85 -21.15 -39.27
C GLY A 1205 -26.87 -22.25 -38.19
N THR A 1206 -26.30 -21.98 -37.02
CA THR A 1206 -26.30 -22.88 -35.86
C THR A 1206 -26.71 -22.14 -34.58
N LYS A 1207 -26.78 -22.87 -33.46
CA LYS A 1207 -27.08 -22.33 -32.12
C LYS A 1207 -26.40 -23.18 -31.06
N ARG A 1208 -26.22 -22.62 -29.87
CA ARG A 1208 -25.72 -23.37 -28.70
C ARG A 1208 -26.58 -24.61 -28.47
N ARG A 1209 -25.92 -25.74 -28.19
CA ARG A 1209 -26.56 -27.04 -27.95
C ARG A 1209 -26.75 -27.30 -26.47
#